data_AF-S6G6Q7-F1
#
_entry.id   AF-S6G6Q7-F1
#
_cell.length_a   1.000
_cell.length_b   1.000
_cell.length_c   1.000
_cell.angle_alpha   90.00
_cell.angle_beta   90.00
_cell.angle_gamma   90.00
#
_symmetry.space_group_name_H-M   'P 1'
#
loop_
_entity.id
_entity.type
_entity.pdbx_description
1 polymer ?
#
loop_
_entity_poly.entity_id
_entity_poly.type
_entity_poly.pdbx_seq_one_letter_code
_entity_poly.pdbx_strand_id
1 'polypeptide(L)'
;MNKLLKQLMTLLSISSTLTATTTVISCTVSNNQKVDGETKKDDDQSEKINNDNQDANNNNIDSNLSKINDIYFNQTINEFKEITTSFNDIKNMILNRDLPDNFYSHSDFYLDKSEVILDEKENDKVLLKLINKKTGLAVSNSEIKWYQRTLIPYDEVFSVNQNDHSKVTFNLLNDGTMQWKDNTDPNNQYHKEDTQAKIYAEYKGYLFSANVRVLNKAQSDLNYENNLARKAAKDIVEKHNWKELPTLERLKQAYDWITKNVEYDFNKDNLFKNQNAYTALVTRKTVCTGYAKGLQMLLDELDIPCKVVEGESTREDGAKHAWNQVLIDNKWYYVDPTSDRVDTKKGEKETKYTFFLNTDKDFSLSDMFTRNEDGEDAHLRNLFAGNFVGSKEDFLGLIDNNYDVEAKIVKSFEILIPNGDANENKKPDFSIIHKALEERGHLETKSTFLPSKGSFYVVKYSFPNIQKTPDNLFKEVNIKNIKRLKNENAIEVEFDKEVNGLIARNFNITNALIKSVKQYGKSYILNLYHFNSFGDVEVKLESVKRTDYKFNILNDPTVTFKLEKQKLNDIKVKVINDQQVEIISENKNLEYSFQFSKWQDVNQNLIINMPGKEGKLLIRSKSDLSPEFQTIKITTPSLFEYQLKVFNNAIVGVDESMEYRKQGSEQWISIDKNKITNLDRSSTYEVRYKATDHSFASESVSVNIA
;
A
#
# COMPACT_ATOMS: atom_id res chain seq x y z
N MET A 1 12.75 -57.56 -18.29
CA MET A 1 11.59 -57.01 -19.02
C MET A 1 11.11 -55.79 -18.27
N ASN A 2 11.74 -54.62 -18.41
CA ASN A 2 11.65 -53.69 -19.56
C ASN A 2 10.22 -53.28 -19.92
N LYS A 3 9.66 -52.37 -19.11
CA LYS A 3 8.79 -51.21 -19.45
C LYS A 3 7.88 -50.86 -18.24
N LEU A 4 8.48 -50.48 -17.12
CA LEU A 4 7.75 -49.84 -15.99
C LEU A 4 8.69 -49.16 -14.98
N LEU A 5 9.80 -48.60 -15.46
CA LEU A 5 10.83 -47.97 -14.62
C LEU A 5 11.51 -46.77 -15.32
N LYS A 6 10.72 -45.87 -15.92
CA LYS A 6 11.25 -44.68 -16.61
C LYS A 6 10.42 -43.40 -16.41
N GLN A 7 9.67 -43.26 -15.32
CA GLN A 7 8.98 -42.01 -14.98
C GLN A 7 8.80 -41.78 -13.47
N LEU A 8 9.82 -42.11 -12.68
CA LEU A 8 9.94 -41.69 -11.27
C LEU A 8 11.41 -41.33 -11.00
N MET A 9 11.80 -40.09 -11.29
CA MET A 9 12.94 -39.36 -10.70
C MET A 9 13.21 -38.06 -11.51
N THR A 10 12.57 -36.95 -11.11
CA THR A 10 13.19 -35.61 -11.09
C THR A 10 12.26 -34.65 -10.35
N LEU A 11 12.52 -34.43 -9.06
CA LEU A 11 11.97 -33.32 -8.28
C LEU A 11 13.05 -32.90 -7.28
N LEU A 12 13.92 -32.01 -7.73
CA LEU A 12 14.81 -31.20 -6.91
C LEU A 12 15.23 -29.96 -7.71
N SER A 13 15.09 -28.82 -7.04
CA SER A 13 15.73 -27.51 -7.28
C SER A 13 15.53 -26.81 -8.63
N ILE A 14 14.63 -25.82 -8.67
CA ILE A 14 14.88 -24.56 -9.38
C ILE A 14 14.39 -23.41 -8.50
N SER A 15 15.33 -22.81 -7.76
CA SER A 15 15.23 -21.46 -7.20
C SER A 15 15.45 -20.46 -8.33
N SER A 16 14.50 -19.57 -8.57
CA SER A 16 14.63 -18.49 -9.54
C SER A 16 15.52 -17.36 -8.97
N THR A 17 16.80 -17.38 -9.30
CA THR A 17 17.70 -16.23 -9.19
C THR A 17 17.57 -15.37 -10.45
N LEU A 18 16.98 -14.17 -10.34
CA LEU A 18 17.13 -13.14 -11.36
C LEU A 18 18.51 -12.48 -11.17
N THR A 19 19.50 -12.91 -11.93
CA THR A 19 20.74 -12.15 -12.16
C THR A 19 20.56 -11.27 -13.38
N ALA A 20 20.50 -9.95 -13.18
CA ALA A 20 20.55 -8.98 -14.26
C ALA A 20 21.97 -8.95 -14.85
N THR A 21 22.18 -9.62 -15.98
CA THR A 21 23.37 -9.44 -16.81
C THR A 21 23.20 -8.20 -17.68
N THR A 22 23.84 -7.10 -17.29
CA THR A 22 24.03 -5.91 -18.13
C THR A 22 24.95 -6.25 -19.29
N THR A 23 24.36 -6.52 -20.45
CA THR A 23 25.11 -6.62 -21.71
C THR A 23 25.24 -5.20 -22.26
N VAL A 24 26.44 -4.63 -22.20
CA VAL A 24 26.76 -3.35 -22.81
C VAL A 24 26.79 -3.54 -24.33
N ILE A 25 25.74 -3.08 -25.01
CA ILE A 25 25.74 -2.91 -26.48
C ILE A 25 26.36 -1.55 -26.75
N SER A 26 27.61 -1.54 -27.20
CA SER A 26 28.28 -0.34 -27.72
C SER A 26 27.70 0.02 -29.09
N CYS A 27 26.84 1.04 -29.15
CA CYS A 27 26.47 1.68 -30.40
C CYS A 27 27.59 2.62 -30.85
N THR A 28 28.39 2.19 -31.81
CA THR A 28 29.28 3.04 -32.61
C THR A 28 28.46 3.87 -33.59
N VAL A 29 28.37 5.18 -33.39
CA VAL A 29 27.86 6.12 -34.39
C VAL A 29 29.04 6.57 -35.26
N SER A 30 29.08 6.06 -36.49
CA SER A 30 30.01 6.48 -37.53
C SER A 30 29.51 7.77 -38.19
N ASN A 31 30.11 8.92 -37.86
CA ASN A 31 29.93 10.15 -38.62
C ASN A 31 30.98 10.23 -39.73
N ASN A 32 30.55 9.90 -40.95
CA ASN A 32 31.26 10.23 -42.18
C ASN A 32 30.63 11.48 -42.78
N GLN A 33 31.34 12.62 -42.73
CA GLN A 33 31.17 13.66 -43.73
C GLN A 33 32.47 14.48 -43.84
N LYS A 34 33.13 14.32 -44.99
CA LYS A 34 34.20 15.18 -45.51
C LYS A 34 33.60 16.50 -45.98
N VAL A 35 34.26 17.61 -45.66
CA VAL A 35 34.35 18.79 -46.53
C VAL A 35 35.77 19.36 -46.40
N ASP A 36 36.37 19.63 -47.57
CA ASP A 36 37.74 20.10 -47.80
C ASP A 36 37.98 21.58 -47.45
N GLY A 37 39.24 21.89 -47.16
CA GLY A 37 39.93 23.09 -47.67
C GLY A 37 40.01 24.31 -46.74
N GLU A 38 41.16 24.53 -46.10
CA GLU A 38 42.18 25.49 -46.55
C GLU A 38 43.27 25.72 -45.48
N THR A 39 44.52 25.59 -45.92
CA THR A 39 45.77 25.87 -45.22
C THR A 39 46.04 27.36 -45.01
N LYS A 40 46.59 27.75 -43.85
CA LYS A 40 47.78 28.63 -43.74
C LYS A 40 48.32 28.78 -42.29
N LYS A 41 49.52 28.21 -42.10
CA LYS A 41 50.76 28.66 -41.43
C LYS A 41 50.74 29.33 -40.04
N ASP A 42 51.45 28.63 -39.14
CA ASP A 42 52.60 29.04 -38.31
C ASP A 42 52.53 30.34 -37.49
N ASP A 43 52.60 30.20 -36.16
CA ASP A 43 53.83 30.56 -35.45
C ASP A 43 53.94 29.86 -34.09
N ASP A 44 55.14 29.31 -33.90
CA ASP A 44 55.64 28.55 -32.76
C ASP A 44 56.30 29.54 -31.77
N GLN A 45 55.85 29.55 -30.52
CA GLN A 45 56.65 30.05 -29.40
C GLN A 45 56.53 29.11 -28.21
N SER A 46 57.43 28.14 -28.18
CA SER A 46 57.88 27.49 -26.96
C SER A 46 58.71 28.45 -26.12
N GLU A 47 58.35 28.66 -24.86
CA GLU A 47 59.33 28.97 -23.81
C GLU A 47 58.96 28.30 -22.48
N LYS A 48 59.91 27.49 -22.01
CA LYS A 48 59.93 26.76 -20.74
C LYS A 48 59.87 27.71 -19.56
N ILE A 49 59.08 27.40 -18.52
CA ILE A 49 59.36 27.85 -17.15
C ILE A 49 59.11 26.72 -16.14
N ASN A 50 60.24 26.18 -15.66
CA ASN A 50 60.57 25.67 -14.32
C ASN A 50 59.52 24.86 -13.52
N ASN A 51 59.77 23.55 -13.47
CA ASN A 51 59.60 22.75 -12.26
C ASN A 51 60.54 23.29 -11.17
N ASP A 52 59.97 23.89 -10.13
CA ASP A 52 60.52 23.82 -8.77
C ASP A 52 59.43 24.32 -7.79
N ASN A 53 59.27 23.55 -6.70
CA ASN A 53 58.43 23.80 -5.51
C ASN A 53 56.94 23.41 -5.55
N GLN A 54 56.65 22.12 -5.43
CA GLN A 54 55.52 21.64 -4.61
C GLN A 54 55.82 20.23 -4.06
N ASP A 55 56.65 20.12 -3.00
CA ASP A 55 56.80 18.85 -2.26
C ASP A 55 57.03 19.01 -0.75
N ALA A 56 56.81 20.20 -0.18
CA ALA A 56 57.12 20.47 1.24
C ALA A 56 55.91 20.67 2.18
N ASN A 57 54.66 20.67 1.70
CA ASN A 57 53.49 21.00 2.55
C ASN A 57 52.48 19.86 2.83
N ASN A 58 52.61 18.68 2.20
CA ASN A 58 51.70 17.57 2.48
C ASN A 58 52.09 16.74 3.72
N ASN A 59 53.37 16.71 4.10
CA ASN A 59 53.83 15.85 5.21
C ASN A 59 53.45 16.37 6.61
N ASN A 60 53.10 17.65 6.76
CA ASN A 60 52.78 18.25 8.06
C ASN A 60 51.30 18.11 8.45
N ILE A 61 50.38 18.15 7.49
CA ILE A 61 48.92 18.04 7.74
C ILE A 61 48.57 16.63 8.23
N ASP A 62 49.15 15.59 7.61
CA ASP A 62 48.89 14.19 7.90
C ASP A 62 49.38 13.78 9.31
N SER A 63 50.54 14.31 9.71
CA SER A 63 51.13 14.05 11.04
C SER A 63 50.31 14.63 12.21
N ASN A 64 49.54 15.70 11.96
CA ASN A 64 48.71 16.34 12.99
C ASN A 64 47.37 15.61 13.15
N LEU A 65 46.75 15.19 12.04
CA LEU A 65 45.47 14.45 12.07
C LEU A 65 45.62 13.08 12.74
N SER A 66 46.73 12.37 12.51
CA SER A 66 47.03 11.12 13.22
C SER A 66 47.07 11.29 14.74
N LYS A 67 47.72 12.34 15.26
CA LYS A 67 47.76 12.64 16.70
C LYS A 67 46.38 12.98 17.26
N ILE A 68 45.59 13.74 16.50
CA ILE A 68 44.20 14.05 16.86
C ILE A 68 43.41 12.74 16.97
N ASN A 69 43.52 11.86 15.96
CA ASN A 69 42.79 10.60 15.95
C ASN A 69 43.09 9.73 17.18
N ASP A 70 44.35 9.66 17.62
CA ASP A 70 44.74 8.93 18.83
C ASP A 70 44.14 9.52 20.11
N ILE A 71 44.02 10.85 20.21
CA ILE A 71 43.36 11.52 21.35
C ILE A 71 41.88 11.12 21.42
N TYR A 72 41.15 11.28 20.31
CA TYR A 72 39.72 10.95 20.26
C TYR A 72 39.46 9.45 20.41
N PHE A 73 40.36 8.63 19.89
CA PHE A 73 40.26 7.18 20.06
C PHE A 73 40.21 6.77 21.54
N ASN A 74 40.98 7.44 22.40
CA ASN A 74 40.93 7.16 23.83
C ASN A 74 39.79 7.90 24.51
N GLN A 75 39.56 9.17 24.17
CA GLN A 75 38.71 10.04 24.96
C GLN A 75 37.20 9.84 24.73
N THR A 76 36.76 9.39 23.54
CA THR A 76 35.31 9.38 23.20
C THR A 76 34.45 8.37 23.96
N ILE A 77 35.07 7.47 24.73
CA ILE A 77 34.40 6.46 25.56
C ILE A 77 34.68 6.58 27.06
N ASN A 78 35.49 7.57 27.44
CA ASN A 78 35.87 7.84 28.82
C ASN A 78 34.90 8.86 29.46
N GLU A 79 35.21 9.32 30.66
CA GLU A 79 34.49 10.44 31.24
C GLU A 79 34.62 11.68 30.34
N PHE A 80 33.49 12.34 30.07
CA PHE A 80 33.43 13.51 29.20
C PHE A 80 34.34 14.63 29.70
N LYS A 81 35.30 15.03 28.87
CA LYS A 81 36.23 16.14 29.12
C LYS A 81 36.40 16.95 27.85
N GLU A 82 36.37 18.28 28.00
CA GLU A 82 36.57 19.21 26.89
C GLU A 82 37.95 19.00 26.25
N ILE A 83 37.98 18.95 24.91
CA ILE A 83 39.21 18.89 24.11
C ILE A 83 39.36 20.23 23.40
N THR A 84 40.47 20.92 23.63
CA THR A 84 40.75 22.17 22.93
C THR A 84 41.18 21.88 21.49
N THR A 85 40.38 22.31 20.52
CA THR A 85 40.64 22.15 19.09
C THR A 85 40.65 23.50 18.37
N SER A 86 41.54 23.67 17.39
CA SER A 86 41.44 24.80 16.46
C SER A 86 40.35 24.56 15.41
N PHE A 87 39.92 25.62 14.72
CA PHE A 87 39.01 25.47 13.57
C PHE A 87 39.58 24.57 12.46
N ASN A 88 40.90 24.63 12.25
CA ASN A 88 41.56 23.80 11.23
C ASN A 88 41.53 22.31 11.62
N ASP A 89 41.66 22.00 12.91
CA ASP A 89 41.54 20.62 13.40
C ASP A 89 40.12 20.09 13.17
N ILE A 90 39.10 20.87 13.55
CA ILE A 90 37.68 20.52 13.31
C ILE A 90 37.41 20.31 11.82
N LYS A 91 37.89 21.22 10.96
CA LYS A 91 37.74 21.09 9.51
C LYS A 91 38.37 19.80 8.98
N ASN A 92 39.59 19.47 9.42
CA ASN A 92 40.27 18.25 9.00
C ASN A 92 39.56 16.99 9.52
N MET A 93 39.03 17.00 10.75
CA MET A 93 38.22 15.92 11.30
C MET A 93 36.94 15.71 10.49
N ILE A 94 36.23 16.78 10.14
CA ILE A 94 35.00 16.72 9.32
C ILE A 94 35.30 16.17 7.92
N LEU A 95 36.45 16.52 7.32
CA LEU A 95 36.86 16.08 5.98
C LEU A 95 37.48 14.67 5.95
N ASN A 96 37.85 14.10 7.10
CA ASN A 96 38.46 12.79 7.18
C ASN A 96 37.51 11.70 6.64
N ARG A 97 37.95 10.97 5.61
CA ARG A 97 37.19 9.88 4.97
C ARG A 97 37.66 8.49 5.41
N ASP A 98 38.78 8.42 6.10
CA ASP A 98 39.37 7.16 6.55
C ASP A 98 38.69 6.64 7.81
N LEU A 99 37.98 7.52 8.52
CA LEU A 99 37.27 7.22 9.76
C LEU A 99 35.76 7.48 9.61
N PRO A 100 34.93 6.74 10.36
CA PRO A 100 33.48 6.90 10.32
C PRO A 100 33.04 8.18 11.03
N ASP A 101 31.84 8.66 10.68
CA ASP A 101 31.32 9.96 11.14
C ASP A 101 31.26 10.10 12.66
N ASN A 102 30.95 9.01 13.37
CA ASN A 102 30.80 9.02 14.82
C ASN A 102 32.13 8.78 15.58
N PHE A 103 33.26 8.69 14.88
CA PHE A 103 34.57 8.45 15.49
C PHE A 103 34.96 9.54 16.50
N TYR A 104 34.66 10.79 16.15
CA TYR A 104 34.93 11.98 16.97
C TYR A 104 33.77 12.34 17.92
N SER A 105 32.69 11.56 17.93
CA SER A 105 31.54 11.77 18.82
C SER A 105 31.80 11.17 20.18
N HIS A 106 31.46 11.89 21.26
CA HIS A 106 31.48 11.29 22.60
C HIS A 106 30.25 10.43 22.84
N SER A 107 30.39 9.25 23.46
CA SER A 107 29.28 8.29 23.61
C SER A 107 28.09 8.80 24.43
N ASP A 108 28.34 9.76 25.33
CA ASP A 108 27.31 10.35 26.22
C ASP A 108 26.32 11.28 25.51
N PHE A 109 26.52 11.62 24.23
CA PHE A 109 25.68 12.57 23.52
C PHE A 109 25.25 12.01 22.16
N TYR A 110 24.13 12.52 21.65
CA TYR A 110 23.62 12.20 20.31
C TYR A 110 22.76 13.35 19.79
N LEU A 111 22.67 13.47 18.47
CA LEU A 111 21.68 14.35 17.85
C LEU A 111 20.31 13.68 17.90
N ASP A 112 19.28 14.46 18.19
CA ASP A 112 17.89 13.98 18.23
C ASP A 112 17.38 13.41 16.88
N LYS A 113 18.09 13.70 15.78
CA LYS A 113 17.86 13.11 14.45
C LYS A 113 19.20 12.77 13.79
N SER A 114 19.27 11.59 13.16
CA SER A 114 20.41 11.15 12.33
C SER A 114 20.26 11.52 10.85
N GLU A 115 19.02 11.81 10.40
CA GLU A 115 18.70 12.33 9.08
C GLU A 115 17.71 13.50 9.19
N VAL A 116 17.90 14.51 8.34
CA VAL A 116 17.01 15.66 8.19
C VAL A 116 16.62 15.77 6.72
N ILE A 117 15.32 15.90 6.45
CA ILE A 117 14.80 16.20 5.13
C ILE A 117 14.24 17.62 5.17
N LEU A 118 14.84 18.52 4.39
CA LEU A 118 14.36 19.89 4.21
C LEU A 118 13.47 19.97 2.97
N ASP A 119 12.33 20.64 3.13
CA ASP A 119 11.26 20.72 2.14
C ASP A 119 10.71 22.16 2.09
N GLU A 120 10.49 22.74 0.91
CA GLU A 120 10.04 24.14 0.78
C GLU A 120 8.72 24.44 1.51
N LYS A 121 7.79 23.47 1.53
CA LYS A 121 6.40 23.69 1.95
C LYS A 121 6.09 23.19 3.35
N GLU A 122 6.71 22.10 3.76
CA GLU A 122 6.36 21.44 5.03
C GLU A 122 7.45 21.52 6.09
N ASN A 123 8.71 21.45 5.67
CA ASN A 123 9.87 21.42 6.57
C ASN A 123 10.93 22.42 6.09
N ASP A 124 10.50 23.67 5.92
CA ASP A 124 11.35 24.74 5.41
C ASP A 124 12.44 25.10 6.42
N LYS A 125 12.22 24.80 7.71
CA LYS A 125 13.17 24.96 8.80
C LYS A 125 13.10 23.76 9.75
N VAL A 126 14.26 23.22 10.08
CA VAL A 126 14.38 22.15 11.09
C VAL A 126 15.48 22.55 12.07
N LEU A 127 15.16 22.53 13.36
CA LEU A 127 16.14 22.67 14.44
C LEU A 127 16.64 21.30 14.86
N LEU A 128 17.96 21.12 14.93
CA LEU A 128 18.59 19.95 15.55
C LEU A 128 18.98 20.24 16.99
N LYS A 129 18.92 19.21 17.83
CA LYS A 129 19.30 19.29 19.24
C LYS A 129 20.33 18.23 19.56
N LEU A 130 21.41 18.65 20.23
CA LEU A 130 22.34 17.73 20.86
C LEU A 130 21.81 17.36 22.25
N ILE A 131 21.57 16.07 22.49
CA ILE A 131 21.01 15.57 23.74
C ILE A 131 22.09 14.86 24.55
N ASN A 132 22.16 15.16 25.85
CA ASN A 132 22.96 14.41 26.79
C ASN A 132 22.17 13.16 27.23
N LYS A 133 22.69 11.96 26.95
CA LYS A 133 22.03 10.69 27.26
C LYS A 133 21.81 10.46 28.75
N LYS A 134 22.73 10.94 29.60
CA LYS A 134 22.69 10.72 31.06
C LYS A 134 21.59 11.55 31.73
N THR A 135 21.35 12.77 31.24
CA THR A 135 20.36 13.69 31.82
C THR A 135 19.06 13.74 31.04
N GLY A 136 19.06 13.33 29.76
CA GLY A 136 17.95 13.49 28.82
C GLY A 136 17.72 14.94 28.39
N LEU A 137 18.61 15.88 28.76
CA LEU A 137 18.46 17.30 28.47
C LEU A 137 19.22 17.70 27.21
N ALA A 138 18.66 18.66 26.46
CA ALA A 138 19.33 19.28 25.33
C ALA A 138 20.45 20.23 25.81
N VAL A 139 21.59 20.17 25.14
CA VAL A 139 22.70 21.12 25.30
C VAL A 139 22.26 22.49 24.77
N SER A 140 22.69 23.58 25.42
CA SER A 140 22.37 24.92 24.95
C SER A 140 23.00 25.19 23.59
N ASN A 141 22.22 25.69 22.63
CA ASN A 141 22.73 26.02 21.28
C ASN A 141 23.84 27.06 21.30
N SER A 142 23.91 27.93 22.32
CA SER A 142 25.00 28.89 22.50
C SER A 142 26.37 28.24 22.77
N GLU A 143 26.38 26.97 23.18
CA GLU A 143 27.59 26.20 23.44
C GLU A 143 28.01 25.34 22.25
N ILE A 144 27.20 25.28 21.19
CA ILE A 144 27.42 24.44 20.02
C ILE A 144 27.87 25.31 18.85
N LYS A 145 28.93 24.89 18.17
CA LYS A 145 29.30 25.48 16.87
C LYS A 145 28.82 24.56 15.76
N TRP A 146 28.09 25.12 14.80
CA TRP A 146 27.51 24.36 13.70
C TRP A 146 28.31 24.52 12.41
N TYR A 147 28.43 23.40 11.70
CA TYR A 147 29.10 23.33 10.41
C TYR A 147 28.27 22.54 9.42
N GLN A 148 28.40 22.87 8.15
CA GLN A 148 27.88 22.08 7.04
C GLN A 148 29.06 21.58 6.21
N ARG A 149 29.02 20.29 5.86
CA ARG A 149 29.90 19.68 4.85
C ARG A 149 29.08 19.40 3.60
N THR A 150 29.45 20.02 2.49
CA THR A 150 28.89 19.71 1.17
C THR A 150 29.57 18.45 0.62
N LEU A 151 28.90 17.69 -0.26
CA LEU A 151 29.44 16.43 -0.79
C LEU A 151 29.76 16.50 -2.28
N ILE A 152 28.81 16.99 -3.08
CA ILE A 152 28.90 17.08 -4.54
C ILE A 152 28.32 18.43 -4.99
N PRO A 153 28.97 19.18 -5.91
CA PRO A 153 30.25 18.87 -6.57
C PRO A 153 31.49 19.22 -5.74
N TYR A 154 31.33 19.91 -4.60
CA TYR A 154 32.43 20.35 -3.73
C TYR A 154 32.37 19.63 -2.39
N ASP A 155 33.50 19.06 -1.94
CA ASP A 155 33.65 18.50 -0.58
C ASP A 155 34.33 19.55 0.31
N GLU A 156 33.53 20.50 0.79
CA GLU A 156 33.99 21.67 1.56
C GLU A 156 33.21 21.80 2.87
N VAL A 157 33.82 22.45 3.86
CA VAL A 157 33.23 22.69 5.19
C VAL A 157 32.98 24.18 5.38
N PHE A 158 31.75 24.51 5.75
CA PHE A 158 31.28 25.88 5.97
C PHE A 158 30.81 26.05 7.40
N SER A 159 31.29 27.10 8.05
CA SER A 159 30.68 27.59 9.30
C SER A 159 29.48 28.48 8.99
N VAL A 160 28.62 28.72 9.99
CA VAL A 160 27.40 29.54 9.88
C VAL A 160 27.62 30.88 9.16
N ASN A 161 28.77 31.53 9.33
CA ASN A 161 29.06 32.86 8.75
C ASN A 161 29.85 32.82 7.44
N GLN A 162 30.22 31.62 6.95
CA GLN A 162 30.99 31.40 5.72
C GLN A 162 30.10 30.88 4.59
N ASN A 163 28.80 31.18 4.64
CA ASN A 163 27.80 30.75 3.66
C ASN A 163 28.07 31.41 2.29
N ASP A 164 29.02 30.88 1.52
CA ASP A 164 29.01 31.10 0.08
C ASP A 164 27.70 30.49 -0.44
N HIS A 165 26.71 31.36 -0.63
CA HIS A 165 25.36 30.97 -1.04
C HIS A 165 25.36 30.14 -2.33
N SER A 166 26.39 30.24 -3.17
CA SER A 166 26.52 29.43 -4.38
C SER A 166 26.97 27.99 -4.14
N LYS A 167 27.60 27.70 -2.99
CA LYS A 167 28.18 26.39 -2.66
C LYS A 167 27.44 25.62 -1.58
N VAL A 168 26.81 26.32 -0.63
CA VAL A 168 26.09 25.68 0.49
C VAL A 168 24.81 24.99 0.03
N THR A 169 24.49 23.85 0.64
CA THR A 169 23.31 23.04 0.33
C THR A 169 22.05 23.54 1.06
N PHE A 170 22.19 24.05 2.28
CA PHE A 170 21.09 24.70 3.00
C PHE A 170 21.62 25.94 3.74
N ASN A 171 20.69 26.81 4.14
CA ASN A 171 21.03 27.95 4.99
C ASN A 171 21.16 27.45 6.43
N LEU A 172 22.36 27.54 7.00
CA LEU A 172 22.63 27.14 8.38
C LEU A 172 22.60 28.38 9.28
N LEU A 173 21.82 28.34 10.36
CA LEU A 173 21.72 29.41 11.35
C LEU A 173 22.55 29.09 12.60
N ASN A 174 22.83 30.13 13.42
CA ASN A 174 23.71 30.03 14.59
C ASN A 174 23.20 29.05 15.66
N ASP A 175 21.90 28.81 15.70
CA ASP A 175 21.27 27.94 16.68
C ASP A 175 21.16 26.48 16.21
N GLY A 176 21.70 26.13 15.04
CA GLY A 176 21.58 24.80 14.45
C GLY A 176 20.31 24.60 13.63
N THR A 177 19.51 25.64 13.44
CA THR A 177 18.40 25.59 12.48
C THR A 177 18.96 25.51 11.06
N MET A 178 18.56 24.47 10.35
CA MET A 178 18.79 24.36 8.90
C MET A 178 17.53 24.86 8.20
N GLN A 179 17.70 25.75 7.24
CA GLN A 179 16.62 26.28 6.43
C GLN A 179 16.80 25.84 4.97
N TRP A 180 15.70 25.36 4.38
CA TRP A 180 15.61 24.97 2.98
C TRP A 180 16.09 26.11 2.06
N LYS A 181 16.72 25.70 0.97
CA LYS A 181 17.25 26.58 -0.07
C LYS A 181 17.02 25.91 -1.41
N ASP A 182 16.57 26.69 -2.38
CA ASP A 182 16.48 26.23 -3.76
C ASP A 182 17.90 26.08 -4.33
N ASN A 183 18.28 24.85 -4.64
CA ASN A 183 19.56 24.52 -5.27
C ASN A 183 19.41 24.15 -6.75
N THR A 184 18.24 24.39 -7.34
CA THR A 184 18.04 24.14 -8.77
C THR A 184 18.81 25.15 -9.60
N ASP A 185 19.58 24.67 -10.59
CA ASP A 185 20.24 25.53 -11.56
C ASP A 185 19.22 25.98 -12.61
N PRO A 186 18.86 27.28 -12.68
CA PRO A 186 17.85 27.77 -13.60
C PRO A 186 18.26 27.62 -15.08
N ASN A 187 19.55 27.42 -15.37
CA ASN A 187 20.06 27.25 -16.73
C ASN A 187 20.17 25.78 -17.15
N ASN A 188 19.95 24.83 -16.23
CA ASN A 188 20.17 23.42 -16.48
C ASN A 188 18.90 22.60 -16.25
N GLN A 189 18.17 22.35 -17.35
CA GLN A 189 16.90 21.62 -17.30
C GLN A 189 17.00 20.17 -16.79
N TYR A 190 18.21 19.61 -16.73
CA TYR A 190 18.46 18.21 -16.34
C TYR A 190 18.84 18.04 -14.85
N HIS A 191 19.23 19.10 -14.13
CA HIS A 191 19.63 19.02 -12.72
C HIS A 191 18.51 19.48 -11.79
N LYS A 192 17.48 18.64 -11.66
CA LYS A 192 16.41 18.78 -10.65
C LYS A 192 16.50 17.70 -9.59
N GLU A 193 17.71 17.27 -9.25
CA GLU A 193 17.91 16.24 -8.23
C GLU A 193 17.92 16.85 -6.84
N ASP A 194 17.55 16.04 -5.85
CA ASP A 194 17.72 16.41 -4.46
C ASP A 194 19.20 16.56 -4.15
N THR A 195 19.52 17.52 -3.30
CA THR A 195 20.91 17.77 -2.88
C THR A 195 21.15 17.23 -1.48
N GLN A 196 22.40 16.87 -1.19
CA GLN A 196 22.76 16.24 0.08
C GLN A 196 24.00 16.88 0.67
N ALA A 197 23.98 17.01 1.99
CA ALA A 197 25.08 17.50 2.80
C ALA A 197 25.07 16.78 4.14
N LYS A 198 26.10 17.03 4.96
CA LYS A 198 26.11 16.67 6.37
C LYS A 198 26.13 17.92 7.21
N ILE A 199 25.38 17.91 8.30
CA ILE A 199 25.50 18.91 9.36
C ILE A 199 26.33 18.31 10.51
N TYR A 200 27.18 19.14 11.11
CA TYR A 200 27.99 18.79 12.27
C TYR A 200 27.74 19.79 13.41
N ALA A 201 27.45 19.26 14.58
CA ALA A 201 27.50 19.97 15.85
C ALA A 201 28.87 19.73 16.49
N GLU A 202 29.63 20.81 16.73
CA GLU A 202 30.81 20.79 17.59
C GLU A 202 30.43 21.22 18.99
N TYR A 203 30.65 20.35 19.96
CA TYR A 203 30.45 20.63 21.37
C TYR A 203 31.68 20.20 22.15
N LYS A 204 32.41 21.19 22.71
CA LYS A 204 33.57 20.97 23.59
C LYS A 204 34.68 20.11 22.94
N GLY A 205 34.86 20.30 21.64
CA GLY A 205 35.81 19.57 20.79
C GLY A 205 35.23 18.33 20.11
N TYR A 206 34.08 17.80 20.52
CA TYR A 206 33.50 16.60 19.91
C TYR A 206 32.58 16.94 18.76
N LEU A 207 32.52 16.06 17.75
CA LEU A 207 31.70 16.23 16.56
C LEU A 207 30.56 15.23 16.53
N PHE A 208 29.36 15.70 16.26
CA PHE A 208 28.16 14.89 16.08
C PHE A 208 27.52 15.27 14.75
N SER A 209 27.10 14.30 13.95
CA SER A 209 26.62 14.59 12.60
C SER A 209 25.29 13.95 12.27
N ALA A 210 24.60 14.58 11.32
CA ALA A 210 23.40 14.06 10.70
C ALA A 210 23.47 14.28 9.19
N ASN A 211 22.86 13.39 8.43
CA ASN A 211 22.68 13.57 6.99
C ASN A 211 21.56 14.57 6.75
N VAL A 212 21.74 15.48 5.79
CA VAL A 212 20.72 16.45 5.39
C VAL A 212 20.45 16.27 3.91
N ARG A 213 19.20 15.96 3.57
CA ARG A 213 18.71 15.94 2.19
C ARG A 213 17.80 17.15 1.98
N VAL A 214 18.07 17.92 0.95
CA VAL A 214 17.29 19.10 0.57
C VAL A 214 16.54 18.77 -0.71
N LEU A 215 15.22 18.68 -0.58
CA LEU A 215 14.35 18.33 -1.69
C LEU A 215 14.31 19.47 -2.69
N ASN A 216 14.35 19.13 -3.98
CA ASN A 216 14.07 20.11 -5.01
C ASN A 216 12.60 20.55 -4.99
N LYS A 217 12.30 21.69 -5.60
CA LYS A 217 10.95 22.28 -5.61
C LYS A 217 9.86 21.35 -6.14
N ALA A 218 10.13 20.63 -7.23
CA ALA A 218 9.15 19.71 -7.81
C ALA A 218 8.84 18.52 -6.88
N GLN A 219 9.85 18.00 -6.19
CA GLN A 219 9.66 16.93 -5.19
C GLN A 219 8.93 17.45 -3.96
N SER A 220 9.22 18.68 -3.51
CA SER A 220 8.50 19.32 -2.40
C SER A 220 7.03 19.57 -2.74
N ASP A 221 6.73 20.08 -3.94
CA ASP A 221 5.37 20.23 -4.45
C ASP A 221 4.61 18.89 -4.42
N LEU A 222 5.23 17.82 -4.94
CA LEU A 222 4.63 16.50 -4.99
C LEU A 222 4.40 15.90 -3.59
N ASN A 223 5.35 16.06 -2.66
CA ASN A 223 5.20 15.59 -1.29
C ASN A 223 4.08 16.33 -0.57
N TYR A 224 4.04 17.66 -0.70
CA TYR A 224 2.99 18.48 -0.12
C TYR A 224 1.60 18.11 -0.64
N GLU A 225 1.45 17.96 -1.96
CA GLU A 225 0.19 17.49 -2.56
C GLU A 225 -0.22 16.11 -2.02
N ASN A 226 0.72 15.17 -1.95
CA ASN A 226 0.47 13.84 -1.39
C ASN A 226 0.04 13.90 0.09
N ASN A 227 0.65 14.77 0.90
CA ASN A 227 0.31 14.91 2.31
C ASN A 227 -1.05 15.59 2.51
N LEU A 228 -1.39 16.58 1.68
CA LEU A 228 -2.74 17.13 1.63
C LEU A 228 -3.77 16.07 1.23
N ALA A 229 -3.44 15.19 0.28
CA ALA A 229 -4.32 14.09 -0.13
C ALA A 229 -4.53 13.07 1.00
N ARG A 230 -3.47 12.68 1.71
CA ARG A 230 -3.55 11.80 2.88
C ARG A 230 -4.40 12.42 3.99
N LYS A 231 -4.15 13.69 4.31
CA LYS A 231 -4.94 14.42 5.29
C LYS A 231 -6.42 14.47 4.88
N ALA A 232 -6.71 14.80 3.62
CA ALA A 232 -8.07 14.82 3.12
C ALA A 232 -8.73 13.44 3.26
N ALA A 233 -8.06 12.36 2.83
CA ALA A 233 -8.55 10.99 2.97
C ALA A 233 -8.98 10.68 4.41
N LYS A 234 -8.08 10.97 5.36
CA LYS A 234 -8.33 10.82 6.79
C LYS A 234 -9.53 11.66 7.26
N ASP A 235 -9.55 12.95 6.94
CA ASP A 235 -10.62 13.87 7.33
C ASP A 235 -12.00 13.41 6.80
N ILE A 236 -12.06 12.89 5.56
CA ILE A 236 -13.29 12.35 4.96
C ILE A 236 -13.76 11.10 5.70
N VAL A 237 -12.86 10.13 5.90
CA VAL A 237 -13.17 8.88 6.59
C VAL A 237 -13.64 9.13 8.02
N GLU A 238 -12.97 10.01 8.76
CA GLU A 238 -13.30 10.37 10.14
C GLU A 238 -14.63 11.14 10.21
N LYS A 239 -14.83 12.14 9.35
CA LYS A 239 -16.07 12.95 9.32
C LYS A 239 -17.31 12.09 9.17
N HIS A 240 -17.24 11.01 8.39
CA HIS A 240 -18.36 10.11 8.15
C HIS A 240 -18.38 8.88 9.05
N ASN A 241 -17.41 8.73 9.94
CA ASN A 241 -17.28 7.60 10.87
C ASN A 241 -17.30 6.23 10.17
N TRP A 242 -16.75 6.15 8.95
CA TRP A 242 -16.86 4.93 8.13
C TRP A 242 -16.12 3.75 8.76
N LYS A 243 -15.07 3.96 9.55
CA LYS A 243 -14.38 2.89 10.29
C LYS A 243 -15.29 2.10 11.23
N GLU A 244 -16.44 2.66 11.62
CA GLU A 244 -17.42 1.98 12.47
C GLU A 244 -18.46 1.18 11.68
N LEU A 245 -18.36 1.15 10.35
CA LEU A 245 -19.22 0.32 9.50
C LEU A 245 -18.59 -1.06 9.26
N PRO A 246 -19.38 -2.09 8.91
CA PRO A 246 -18.87 -3.34 8.37
C PRO A 246 -18.08 -3.13 7.05
N THR A 247 -17.16 -4.03 6.73
CA THR A 247 -16.17 -3.84 5.65
C THR A 247 -16.79 -3.58 4.27
N LEU A 248 -17.87 -4.28 3.91
CA LEU A 248 -18.56 -4.06 2.63
C LEU A 248 -19.19 -2.66 2.56
N GLU A 249 -19.75 -2.19 3.67
CA GLU A 249 -20.32 -0.85 3.78
C GLU A 249 -19.23 0.23 3.73
N ARG A 250 -18.08 0.03 4.40
CA ARG A 250 -16.91 0.93 4.26
C ARG A 250 -16.53 1.15 2.79
N LEU A 251 -16.37 0.05 2.05
CA LEU A 251 -16.04 0.09 0.63
C LEU A 251 -17.12 0.84 -0.16
N LYS A 252 -18.39 0.47 0.05
CA LYS A 252 -19.52 1.09 -0.64
C LYS A 252 -19.59 2.59 -0.38
N GLN A 253 -19.43 3.05 0.86
CA GLN A 253 -19.49 4.46 1.22
C GLN A 253 -18.32 5.26 0.62
N ALA A 254 -17.10 4.72 0.66
CA ALA A 254 -15.94 5.36 0.02
C ALA A 254 -16.13 5.47 -1.51
N TYR A 255 -16.68 4.42 -2.14
CA TYR A 255 -16.97 4.38 -3.57
C TYR A 255 -18.07 5.36 -3.97
N ASP A 256 -19.19 5.39 -3.23
CA ASP A 256 -20.28 6.36 -3.40
C ASP A 256 -19.74 7.78 -3.30
N TRP A 257 -18.93 8.03 -2.28
CA TRP A 257 -18.44 9.36 -2.04
C TRP A 257 -17.52 9.83 -3.17
N ILE A 258 -16.58 9.00 -3.64
CA ILE A 258 -15.65 9.44 -4.69
C ILE A 258 -16.37 9.62 -6.04
N THR A 259 -17.32 8.73 -6.36
CA THR A 259 -18.12 8.82 -7.60
C THR A 259 -19.04 10.04 -7.63
N LYS A 260 -19.52 10.51 -6.46
CA LYS A 260 -20.42 11.67 -6.32
C LYS A 260 -19.70 13.01 -6.16
N ASN A 261 -18.52 13.02 -5.55
CA ASN A 261 -17.86 14.27 -5.12
C ASN A 261 -16.70 14.69 -6.01
N VAL A 262 -16.31 13.88 -7.00
CA VAL A 262 -15.20 14.18 -7.91
C VAL A 262 -15.73 14.35 -9.32
N GLU A 263 -15.30 15.41 -10.01
CA GLU A 263 -15.61 15.67 -11.42
C GLU A 263 -14.54 15.03 -12.31
N TYR A 264 -14.94 14.46 -13.45
CA TYR A 264 -13.98 14.00 -14.45
C TYR A 264 -13.41 15.17 -15.26
N ASP A 265 -12.08 15.24 -15.34
CA ASP A 265 -11.39 16.24 -16.14
C ASP A 265 -11.23 15.78 -17.59
N PHE A 266 -12.09 16.27 -18.47
CA PHE A 266 -11.99 16.00 -19.91
C PHE A 266 -10.90 16.82 -20.61
N ASN A 267 -10.24 17.75 -19.91
CA ASN A 267 -9.22 18.61 -20.52
C ASN A 267 -7.91 17.86 -20.74
N LYS A 268 -7.60 17.57 -22.02
CA LYS A 268 -6.37 16.88 -22.43
C LYS A 268 -5.10 17.72 -22.22
N ASP A 269 -5.22 19.04 -22.02
CA ASP A 269 -4.06 19.90 -21.73
C ASP A 269 -3.55 19.75 -20.29
N ASN A 270 -4.33 19.13 -19.40
CA ASN A 270 -4.01 18.94 -17.99
C ASN A 270 -3.48 17.53 -17.65
N LEU A 271 -3.27 16.67 -18.65
CA LEU A 271 -3.05 15.22 -18.47
C LEU A 271 -1.89 14.86 -17.52
N PHE A 272 -0.89 15.71 -17.32
CA PHE A 272 0.22 15.41 -16.42
C PHE A 272 -0.02 15.86 -14.97
N LYS A 273 -0.96 16.79 -14.73
CA LYS A 273 -1.23 17.38 -13.42
C LYS A 273 -2.44 16.78 -12.70
N ASN A 274 -3.30 16.04 -13.40
CA ASN A 274 -4.58 15.55 -12.90
C ASN A 274 -4.62 14.02 -12.67
N GLN A 275 -3.46 13.39 -12.39
CA GLN A 275 -3.32 11.92 -12.27
C GLN A 275 -2.85 11.44 -10.88
N ASN A 276 -3.14 12.23 -9.84
CA ASN A 276 -2.73 11.94 -8.46
C ASN A 276 -3.92 12.02 -7.49
N ALA A 277 -3.77 11.42 -6.31
CA ALA A 277 -4.81 11.40 -5.29
C ALA A 277 -5.17 12.81 -4.80
N TYR A 278 -4.25 13.77 -4.84
CA TYR A 278 -4.50 15.17 -4.49
C TYR A 278 -5.60 15.78 -5.37
N THR A 279 -5.54 15.56 -6.69
CA THR A 279 -6.57 16.08 -7.59
C THR A 279 -7.95 15.44 -7.40
N ALA A 280 -8.00 14.20 -6.91
CA ALA A 280 -9.27 13.54 -6.56
C ALA A 280 -9.81 14.01 -5.21
N LEU A 281 -8.95 14.00 -4.18
CA LEU A 281 -9.37 14.16 -2.78
C LEU A 281 -9.37 15.60 -2.28
N VAL A 282 -8.65 16.50 -2.95
CA VAL A 282 -8.56 17.91 -2.56
C VAL A 282 -9.22 18.81 -3.59
N THR A 283 -8.75 18.78 -4.85
CA THR A 283 -9.28 19.69 -5.89
C THR A 283 -10.61 19.23 -6.48
N ARG A 284 -11.02 17.98 -6.23
CA ARG A 284 -12.29 17.38 -6.70
C ARG A 284 -12.44 17.29 -8.21
N LYS A 285 -11.34 17.26 -8.95
CA LYS A 285 -11.38 17.19 -10.42
C LYS A 285 -10.15 16.47 -10.97
N THR A 286 -10.35 15.33 -11.62
CA THR A 286 -9.26 14.42 -11.96
C THR A 286 -9.60 13.47 -13.13
N VAL A 287 -8.63 12.69 -13.60
CA VAL A 287 -8.86 11.58 -14.57
C VAL A 287 -8.74 10.22 -13.89
N CYS A 288 -8.87 9.13 -14.66
CA CYS A 288 -8.93 7.76 -14.15
C CYS A 288 -7.85 7.41 -13.11
N THR A 289 -6.59 7.77 -13.36
CA THR A 289 -5.48 7.53 -12.44
C THR A 289 -5.67 8.22 -11.08
N GLY A 290 -6.18 9.44 -11.06
CA GLY A 290 -6.41 10.15 -9.80
C GLY A 290 -7.63 9.62 -9.05
N TYR A 291 -8.70 9.21 -9.73
CA TYR A 291 -9.80 8.46 -9.11
C TYR A 291 -9.28 7.18 -8.44
N ALA A 292 -8.49 6.39 -9.16
CA ALA A 292 -7.98 5.11 -8.65
C ALA A 292 -7.05 5.29 -7.43
N LYS A 293 -6.13 6.27 -7.50
CA LYS A 293 -5.24 6.60 -6.36
C LYS A 293 -5.99 7.23 -5.19
N GLY A 294 -7.01 8.06 -5.47
CA GLY A 294 -7.87 8.67 -4.44
C GLY A 294 -8.69 7.62 -3.70
N LEU A 295 -9.31 6.68 -4.42
CA LEU A 295 -10.02 5.56 -3.80
C LEU A 295 -9.05 4.69 -3.00
N GLN A 296 -7.86 4.38 -3.55
CA GLN A 296 -6.84 3.63 -2.79
C GLN A 296 -6.47 4.32 -1.48
N MET A 297 -6.25 5.64 -1.47
CA MET A 297 -5.97 6.37 -0.23
C MET A 297 -7.13 6.32 0.78
N LEU A 298 -8.39 6.42 0.33
CA LEU A 298 -9.55 6.25 1.21
C LEU A 298 -9.62 4.83 1.79
N LEU A 299 -9.32 3.82 0.98
CA LEU A 299 -9.34 2.42 1.40
C LEU A 299 -8.16 2.04 2.29
N ASP A 300 -6.98 2.64 2.08
CA ASP A 300 -5.84 2.54 3.00
C ASP A 300 -6.22 3.09 4.38
N GLU A 301 -6.90 4.24 4.43
CA GLU A 301 -7.41 4.79 5.70
C GLU A 301 -8.48 3.89 6.33
N LEU A 302 -9.25 3.14 5.54
CA LEU A 302 -10.33 2.25 6.01
C LEU A 302 -9.87 0.82 6.35
N ASP A 303 -8.57 0.54 6.22
CA ASP A 303 -8.01 -0.80 6.30
C ASP A 303 -8.78 -1.74 5.36
N ILE A 304 -8.79 -1.44 4.06
CA ILE A 304 -9.31 -2.31 2.99
C ILE A 304 -8.21 -2.49 1.95
N PRO A 305 -7.76 -3.72 1.66
CA PRO A 305 -6.64 -3.91 0.76
C PRO A 305 -7.04 -3.50 -0.64
N CYS A 306 -6.29 -2.56 -1.19
CA CYS A 306 -6.57 -1.99 -2.49
C CYS A 306 -5.28 -1.87 -3.29
N LYS A 307 -5.33 -2.27 -4.56
CA LYS A 307 -4.26 -2.02 -5.54
C LYS A 307 -4.83 -1.28 -6.74
N VAL A 308 -4.07 -0.32 -7.25
CA VAL A 308 -4.35 0.31 -8.54
C VAL A 308 -3.97 -0.69 -9.63
N VAL A 309 -4.85 -0.83 -10.62
CA VAL A 309 -4.63 -1.63 -11.82
C VAL A 309 -4.62 -0.68 -13.00
N GLU A 310 -3.60 -0.82 -13.85
CA GLU A 310 -3.48 -0.09 -15.11
C GLU A 310 -3.58 -1.09 -16.26
N GLY A 311 -4.23 -0.66 -17.34
CA GLY A 311 -4.42 -1.49 -18.53
C GLY A 311 -5.12 -0.75 -19.65
N GLU A 312 -5.55 -1.50 -20.66
CA GLU A 312 -6.37 -1.00 -21.75
C GLU A 312 -7.74 -1.64 -21.68
N SER A 313 -8.79 -0.84 -21.86
CA SER A 313 -10.17 -1.30 -21.70
C SER A 313 -11.03 -0.83 -22.86
N THR A 314 -11.67 -1.78 -23.53
CA THR A 314 -12.65 -1.56 -24.59
C THR A 314 -13.96 -0.95 -24.09
N ARG A 315 -14.13 -0.83 -22.76
CA ARG A 315 -15.23 -0.07 -22.14
C ARG A 315 -15.12 1.43 -22.43
N GLU A 316 -13.93 1.94 -22.76
CA GLU A 316 -13.65 3.32 -23.14
C GLU A 316 -12.81 3.38 -24.43
N ASP A 317 -13.30 2.75 -25.52
CA ASP A 317 -12.67 2.72 -26.86
C ASP A 317 -11.22 2.19 -26.92
N GLY A 318 -10.79 1.38 -25.95
CA GLY A 318 -9.45 0.79 -25.90
C GLY A 318 -8.38 1.73 -25.37
N ALA A 319 -8.77 2.82 -24.68
CA ALA A 319 -7.82 3.74 -24.08
C ALA A 319 -7.09 3.10 -22.88
N LYS A 320 -5.86 3.59 -22.62
CA LYS A 320 -5.17 3.37 -21.34
C LYS A 320 -6.05 3.88 -20.20
N HIS A 321 -6.25 3.05 -19.20
CA HIS A 321 -7.16 3.31 -18.10
C HIS A 321 -6.59 2.78 -16.78
N ALA A 322 -7.07 3.36 -15.68
CA ALA A 322 -6.67 2.99 -14.34
C ALA A 322 -7.91 2.84 -13.44
N TRP A 323 -7.96 1.72 -12.70
CA TRP A 323 -9.02 1.38 -11.76
C TRP A 323 -8.43 0.67 -10.54
N ASN A 324 -9.25 0.03 -9.71
CA ASN A 324 -8.79 -0.64 -8.51
C ASN A 324 -9.20 -2.12 -8.46
N GLN A 325 -8.40 -2.90 -7.72
CA GLN A 325 -8.83 -4.18 -7.15
C GLN A 325 -8.88 -4.08 -5.64
N VAL A 326 -9.94 -4.60 -5.05
CA VAL A 326 -10.19 -4.62 -3.60
C VAL A 326 -10.36 -6.04 -3.10
N LEU A 327 -9.80 -6.36 -1.94
CA LEU A 327 -9.90 -7.69 -1.33
C LEU A 327 -11.03 -7.70 -0.29
N ILE A 328 -12.11 -8.43 -0.57
CA ILE A 328 -13.26 -8.63 0.33
C ILE A 328 -13.56 -10.13 0.37
N ASP A 329 -13.82 -10.69 1.56
CA ASP A 329 -14.09 -12.13 1.74
C ASP A 329 -13.06 -13.05 1.07
N ASN A 330 -11.77 -12.67 1.13
CA ASN A 330 -10.65 -13.39 0.47
C ASN A 330 -10.73 -13.46 -1.05
N LYS A 331 -11.53 -12.58 -1.68
CA LYS A 331 -11.68 -12.52 -3.12
C LYS A 331 -11.33 -11.11 -3.61
N TRP A 332 -10.53 -11.06 -4.67
CA TRP A 332 -10.23 -9.81 -5.34
C TRP A 332 -11.37 -9.46 -6.28
N TYR A 333 -11.94 -8.27 -6.08
CA TYR A 333 -12.95 -7.71 -6.95
C TYR A 333 -12.43 -6.43 -7.60
N TYR A 334 -12.82 -6.20 -8.84
CA TYR A 334 -12.54 -4.95 -9.53
C TYR A 334 -13.58 -3.89 -9.18
N VAL A 335 -13.13 -2.66 -8.95
CA VAL A 335 -13.99 -1.47 -8.77
C VAL A 335 -13.44 -0.33 -9.63
N ASP A 336 -14.32 0.38 -10.34
CA ASP A 336 -13.95 1.49 -11.21
C ASP A 336 -14.80 2.74 -10.95
N PRO A 337 -14.38 3.58 -9.98
CA PRO A 337 -15.12 4.80 -9.64
C PRO A 337 -15.14 5.82 -10.78
N THR A 338 -14.23 5.71 -11.76
CA THR A 338 -14.20 6.62 -12.91
C THR A 338 -15.38 6.36 -13.81
N SER A 339 -15.62 5.10 -14.17
CA SER A 339 -16.69 4.74 -15.10
C SER A 339 -18.08 4.76 -14.44
N ASP A 340 -18.16 4.65 -13.11
CA ASP A 340 -19.39 4.82 -12.31
C ASP A 340 -19.61 6.25 -11.76
N ARG A 341 -18.77 7.22 -12.14
CA ARG A 341 -18.88 8.62 -11.71
C ARG A 341 -20.28 9.18 -11.97
N VAL A 342 -20.76 10.02 -11.06
CA VAL A 342 -22.04 10.71 -11.20
C VAL A 342 -21.84 11.99 -11.99
N ASP A 343 -22.35 12.03 -13.23
CA ASP A 343 -22.31 13.23 -14.07
C ASP A 343 -23.58 14.06 -13.87
N THR A 344 -23.51 15.01 -12.92
CA THR A 344 -24.64 15.91 -12.61
C THR A 344 -25.06 16.76 -13.81
N LYS A 345 -24.16 17.03 -14.79
CA LYS A 345 -24.51 17.75 -16.03
C LYS A 345 -25.40 16.91 -16.95
N LYS A 346 -25.34 15.59 -16.83
CA LYS A 346 -26.26 14.64 -17.48
C LYS A 346 -27.51 14.34 -16.64
N GLY A 347 -27.70 15.05 -15.52
CA GLY A 347 -28.83 14.87 -14.62
C GLY A 347 -28.72 13.64 -13.71
N GLU A 348 -27.53 13.02 -13.62
CA GLU A 348 -27.29 11.89 -12.75
C GLU A 348 -27.21 12.36 -11.28
N LYS A 349 -27.74 11.53 -10.37
CA LYS A 349 -27.79 11.84 -8.93
C LYS A 349 -27.17 10.75 -8.06
N GLU A 350 -27.11 9.53 -8.58
CA GLU A 350 -26.72 8.35 -7.82
C GLU A 350 -25.72 7.51 -8.60
N THR A 351 -24.83 6.87 -7.86
CA THR A 351 -23.86 5.92 -8.36
C THR A 351 -24.58 4.66 -8.86
N LYS A 352 -24.25 4.20 -10.07
CA LYS A 352 -24.97 3.10 -10.74
C LYS A 352 -24.43 1.71 -10.41
N TYR A 353 -23.24 1.63 -9.79
CA TYR A 353 -22.55 0.38 -9.43
C TYR A 353 -22.39 -0.61 -10.58
N THR A 354 -22.29 -0.12 -11.81
CA THR A 354 -22.08 -1.00 -12.98
C THR A 354 -20.67 -1.56 -12.96
N PHE A 355 -19.72 -0.83 -12.38
CA PHE A 355 -18.33 -1.23 -12.30
C PHE A 355 -17.86 -1.46 -10.86
N PHE A 356 -18.76 -1.98 -10.02
CA PHE A 356 -18.49 -2.23 -8.61
C PHE A 356 -18.63 -3.72 -8.29
N LEU A 357 -17.59 -4.28 -7.67
CA LEU A 357 -17.45 -5.69 -7.38
C LEU A 357 -17.50 -6.57 -8.64
N ASN A 358 -16.87 -6.12 -9.73
CA ASN A 358 -16.70 -6.91 -10.93
C ASN A 358 -15.63 -8.02 -10.72
N THR A 359 -15.63 -9.00 -11.59
CA THR A 359 -14.64 -10.08 -11.71
C THR A 359 -14.04 -10.10 -13.11
N ASP A 360 -13.06 -10.97 -13.37
CA ASP A 360 -12.50 -11.13 -14.72
C ASP A 360 -13.55 -11.44 -15.80
N LYS A 361 -14.62 -12.15 -15.42
CA LYS A 361 -15.76 -12.50 -16.28
C LYS A 361 -16.60 -11.29 -16.71
N ASP A 362 -16.32 -10.11 -16.19
CA ASP A 362 -17.00 -8.87 -16.55
C ASP A 362 -16.17 -8.03 -17.52
N PHE A 363 -14.91 -8.38 -17.83
CA PHE A 363 -14.07 -7.67 -18.79
C PHE A 363 -14.05 -8.39 -20.16
N SER A 364 -13.78 -7.65 -21.23
CA SER A 364 -13.61 -8.20 -22.58
C SER A 364 -12.26 -8.91 -22.72
N LEU A 365 -12.15 -9.84 -23.68
CA LEU A 365 -10.87 -10.45 -24.10
C LEU A 365 -9.86 -9.43 -24.61
N SER A 366 -10.37 -8.41 -25.27
CA SER A 366 -9.56 -7.34 -25.83
C SER A 366 -9.05 -6.37 -24.76
N ASP A 367 -9.53 -6.49 -23.52
CA ASP A 367 -9.01 -5.69 -22.41
C ASP A 367 -7.67 -6.26 -21.95
N MET A 368 -6.63 -5.42 -21.96
CA MET A 368 -5.25 -5.81 -21.69
C MET A 368 -4.82 -5.33 -20.31
N PHE A 369 -4.72 -6.26 -19.35
CA PHE A 369 -4.17 -6.02 -18.01
C PHE A 369 -3.82 -7.35 -17.34
N THR A 370 -3.12 -7.29 -16.20
CA THR A 370 -2.81 -8.50 -15.42
C THR A 370 -4.03 -8.98 -14.64
N ARG A 371 -4.51 -10.18 -14.96
CA ARG A 371 -5.67 -10.83 -14.33
C ARG A 371 -5.20 -11.73 -13.18
N ASN A 372 -6.03 -11.89 -12.14
CA ASN A 372 -5.77 -12.85 -11.07
C ASN A 372 -6.88 -13.90 -11.18
N GLU A 373 -6.55 -15.16 -11.46
CA GLU A 373 -7.50 -16.26 -11.73
C GLU A 373 -8.34 -16.69 -10.49
N ASP A 374 -8.66 -15.77 -9.57
CA ASP A 374 -9.36 -16.01 -8.31
C ASP A 374 -10.90 -15.97 -8.43
N GLY A 375 -11.44 -15.94 -9.65
CA GLY A 375 -12.87 -15.70 -9.95
C GLY A 375 -13.83 -16.85 -9.62
N GLU A 376 -13.34 -18.00 -9.14
CA GLU A 376 -14.21 -19.07 -8.64
C GLU A 376 -14.86 -18.66 -7.32
N ASP A 377 -16.18 -18.88 -7.20
CA ASP A 377 -16.97 -18.60 -5.98
C ASP A 377 -17.04 -17.10 -5.55
N ALA A 378 -16.99 -16.18 -6.52
CA ALA A 378 -17.09 -14.73 -6.30
C ALA A 378 -18.54 -14.29 -5.99
N HIS A 379 -19.03 -14.60 -4.78
CA HIS A 379 -20.42 -14.40 -4.36
C HIS A 379 -20.90 -12.95 -4.26
N LEU A 380 -19.99 -11.97 -4.23
CA LEU A 380 -20.34 -10.53 -4.26
C LEU A 380 -20.35 -9.92 -5.67
N ARG A 381 -20.11 -10.72 -6.72
CA ARG A 381 -20.01 -10.25 -8.09
C ARG A 381 -21.24 -9.44 -8.50
N ASN A 382 -21.05 -8.17 -8.85
CA ASN A 382 -22.12 -7.24 -9.28
C ASN A 382 -23.30 -7.11 -8.29
N LEU A 383 -23.08 -7.36 -6.99
CA LEU A 383 -24.12 -7.39 -5.97
C LEU A 383 -25.06 -6.17 -5.98
N PHE A 384 -24.52 -4.98 -6.23
CA PHE A 384 -25.28 -3.71 -6.18
C PHE A 384 -25.92 -3.32 -7.51
N ALA A 385 -25.62 -4.04 -8.60
CA ALA A 385 -26.32 -3.91 -9.86
C ALA A 385 -27.60 -4.77 -9.81
N GLY A 386 -28.70 -4.21 -9.29
CA GLY A 386 -29.91 -4.97 -8.92
C GLY A 386 -30.56 -5.80 -10.04
N ASN A 387 -30.28 -5.47 -11.30
CA ASN A 387 -30.75 -6.19 -12.48
C ASN A 387 -29.66 -7.00 -13.21
N PHE A 388 -28.54 -7.24 -12.56
CA PHE A 388 -27.50 -8.15 -13.04
C PHE A 388 -27.97 -9.60 -13.08
N VAL A 389 -27.60 -10.30 -14.17
CA VAL A 389 -27.89 -11.72 -14.40
C VAL A 389 -26.60 -12.46 -14.74
N GLY A 390 -26.06 -13.18 -13.76
CA GLY A 390 -24.92 -14.08 -13.93
C GLY A 390 -25.29 -15.57 -13.86
N SER A 391 -26.49 -15.87 -13.36
CA SER A 391 -26.99 -17.24 -13.11
C SER A 391 -28.47 -17.38 -13.45
N LYS A 392 -28.96 -18.63 -13.50
CA LYS A 392 -30.39 -18.93 -13.64
C LYS A 392 -31.19 -18.36 -12.46
N GLU A 393 -30.67 -18.51 -11.24
CA GLU A 393 -31.30 -17.99 -10.02
C GLU A 393 -31.46 -16.46 -10.06
N ASP A 394 -30.51 -15.73 -10.64
CA ASP A 394 -30.62 -14.28 -10.81
C ASP A 394 -31.84 -13.89 -11.65
N PHE A 395 -32.01 -14.54 -12.81
CA PHE A 395 -33.13 -14.26 -13.69
C PHE A 395 -34.47 -14.70 -13.09
N LEU A 396 -34.52 -15.87 -12.44
CA LEU A 396 -35.72 -16.33 -11.71
C LEU A 396 -36.15 -15.31 -10.66
N GLY A 397 -35.19 -14.82 -9.87
CA GLY A 397 -35.43 -13.78 -8.87
C GLY A 397 -35.97 -12.48 -9.49
N LEU A 398 -35.48 -12.08 -10.66
CA LEU A 398 -35.98 -10.88 -11.35
C LEU A 398 -37.40 -11.04 -11.88
N ILE A 399 -37.75 -12.20 -12.45
CA ILE A 399 -39.12 -12.52 -12.84
C ILE A 399 -40.03 -12.39 -11.61
N ASP A 400 -39.67 -13.10 -10.54
CA ASP A 400 -40.48 -13.18 -9.33
C ASP A 400 -40.64 -11.80 -8.66
N ASN A 401 -39.58 -10.98 -8.62
CA ASN A 401 -39.64 -9.65 -8.01
C ASN A 401 -40.41 -8.60 -8.81
N ASN A 402 -40.47 -8.76 -10.14
CA ASN A 402 -41.24 -7.90 -11.04
C ASN A 402 -42.69 -8.41 -11.26
N TYR A 403 -43.10 -9.46 -10.57
CA TYR A 403 -44.47 -9.94 -10.60
C TYR A 403 -45.43 -9.00 -9.87
N ASP A 404 -46.50 -8.59 -10.55
CA ASP A 404 -47.63 -7.88 -9.98
C ASP A 404 -48.67 -8.90 -9.52
N VAL A 405 -48.78 -9.07 -8.22
CA VAL A 405 -49.62 -10.10 -7.59
C VAL A 405 -51.11 -9.88 -7.83
N GLU A 406 -51.56 -8.63 -7.91
CA GLU A 406 -52.98 -8.30 -8.08
C GLU A 406 -53.39 -8.40 -9.56
N ALA A 407 -52.55 -7.89 -10.46
CA ALA A 407 -52.77 -8.04 -11.90
C ALA A 407 -52.45 -9.46 -12.41
N LYS A 408 -51.68 -10.23 -11.63
CA LYS A 408 -51.16 -11.57 -11.96
C LYS A 408 -50.33 -11.61 -13.24
N ILE A 409 -49.52 -10.58 -13.45
CA ILE A 409 -48.64 -10.43 -14.62
C ILE A 409 -47.22 -10.08 -14.20
N VAL A 410 -46.23 -10.49 -14.99
CA VAL A 410 -44.84 -10.03 -14.82
C VAL A 410 -44.67 -8.69 -15.53
N LYS A 411 -44.24 -7.65 -14.81
CA LYS A 411 -43.93 -6.35 -15.42
C LYS A 411 -42.69 -6.46 -16.30
N SER A 412 -42.58 -5.61 -17.31
CA SER A 412 -41.38 -5.55 -18.13
C SER A 412 -40.19 -5.03 -17.32
N PHE A 413 -39.01 -5.62 -17.51
CA PHE A 413 -37.78 -5.19 -16.83
C PHE A 413 -36.57 -5.29 -17.75
N GLU A 414 -35.51 -4.58 -17.40
CA GLU A 414 -34.22 -4.60 -18.09
C GLU A 414 -33.25 -5.47 -17.29
N ILE A 415 -32.44 -6.27 -17.98
CA ILE A 415 -31.34 -7.03 -17.38
C ILE A 415 -29.99 -6.50 -17.84
N LEU A 416 -28.99 -6.64 -16.98
CA LEU A 416 -27.58 -6.51 -17.32
C LEU A 416 -26.98 -7.91 -17.40
N ILE A 417 -26.59 -8.34 -18.59
CA ILE A 417 -25.90 -9.61 -18.80
C ILE A 417 -24.47 -9.32 -19.29
N PRO A 418 -23.44 -10.00 -18.75
CA PRO A 418 -22.08 -9.86 -19.26
C PRO A 418 -22.03 -10.08 -20.77
N ASN A 419 -21.27 -9.25 -21.46
CA ASN A 419 -21.06 -9.31 -22.92
C ASN A 419 -20.45 -10.66 -23.38
N GLY A 420 -19.73 -11.36 -22.51
CA GLY A 420 -19.21 -12.70 -22.74
C GLY A 420 -18.14 -13.07 -21.71
N ASP A 421 -17.81 -14.37 -21.58
CA ASP A 421 -16.63 -14.80 -20.80
C ASP A 421 -15.40 -14.71 -21.71
N ALA A 422 -14.50 -13.81 -21.35
CA ALA A 422 -13.29 -13.59 -22.10
C ALA A 422 -12.43 -14.87 -22.21
N ASN A 423 -12.39 -15.72 -21.18
CA ASN A 423 -11.51 -16.89 -21.22
C ASN A 423 -11.97 -17.97 -22.23
N GLU A 424 -13.19 -17.87 -22.78
CA GLU A 424 -13.80 -18.94 -23.55
C GLU A 424 -14.38 -18.54 -24.93
N ASN A 425 -14.25 -17.27 -25.38
CA ASN A 425 -14.90 -16.78 -26.60
C ASN A 425 -16.43 -17.05 -26.62
N LYS A 426 -17.07 -17.09 -25.45
CA LYS A 426 -18.49 -17.42 -25.32
C LYS A 426 -19.34 -16.16 -25.35
N LYS A 427 -20.31 -16.14 -26.29
CA LYS A 427 -21.45 -15.20 -26.27
C LYS A 427 -22.16 -15.28 -24.90
N PRO A 428 -22.93 -14.24 -24.51
CA PRO A 428 -23.72 -14.30 -23.28
C PRO A 428 -24.57 -15.57 -23.29
N ASP A 429 -24.55 -16.32 -22.20
CA ASP A 429 -25.32 -17.56 -22.11
C ASP A 429 -26.79 -17.22 -21.87
N PHE A 430 -27.55 -17.08 -22.96
CA PHE A 430 -29.00 -16.90 -22.88
C PHE A 430 -29.73 -18.20 -22.51
N SER A 431 -29.05 -19.36 -22.44
CA SER A 431 -29.71 -20.64 -22.10
C SER A 431 -30.20 -20.66 -20.65
N ILE A 432 -29.49 -19.99 -19.73
CA ILE A 432 -29.95 -19.83 -18.33
C ILE A 432 -31.26 -19.06 -18.25
N ILE A 433 -31.46 -18.07 -19.14
CA ILE A 433 -32.70 -17.30 -19.23
C ILE A 433 -33.84 -18.18 -19.75
N HIS A 434 -33.60 -18.94 -20.82
CA HIS A 434 -34.61 -19.86 -21.36
C HIS A 434 -35.04 -20.90 -20.31
N LYS A 435 -34.09 -21.53 -19.62
CA LYS A 435 -34.38 -22.49 -18.53
C LYS A 435 -35.17 -21.85 -17.40
N ALA A 436 -34.87 -20.61 -17.02
CA ALA A 436 -35.61 -19.89 -16.01
C ALA A 436 -37.07 -19.60 -16.43
N LEU A 437 -37.29 -19.22 -17.69
CA LEU A 437 -38.62 -19.02 -18.26
C LEU A 437 -39.43 -20.32 -18.33
N GLU A 438 -38.79 -21.43 -18.70
CA GLU A 438 -39.40 -22.77 -18.70
C GLU A 438 -39.82 -23.17 -17.28
N GLU A 439 -38.94 -22.99 -16.28
CA GLU A 439 -39.21 -23.32 -14.88
C GLU A 439 -40.38 -22.50 -14.30
N ARG A 440 -40.64 -21.30 -14.84
CA ARG A 440 -41.80 -20.46 -14.47
C ARG A 440 -42.99 -20.63 -15.41
N GLY A 441 -43.15 -21.82 -15.99
CA GLY A 441 -44.34 -22.21 -16.73
C GLY A 441 -44.35 -21.77 -18.20
N HIS A 442 -43.17 -21.72 -18.84
CA HIS A 442 -43.00 -21.34 -20.25
C HIS A 442 -43.54 -19.94 -20.56
N LEU A 443 -43.14 -18.94 -19.78
CA LEU A 443 -43.49 -17.54 -20.04
C LEU A 443 -42.96 -17.10 -21.42
N GLU A 444 -43.85 -16.75 -22.35
CA GLU A 444 -43.42 -16.18 -23.62
C GLU A 444 -42.99 -14.73 -23.42
N THR A 445 -41.89 -14.34 -24.03
CA THR A 445 -41.33 -13.00 -23.85
C THR A 445 -41.00 -12.35 -25.18
N LYS A 446 -41.03 -11.02 -25.20
CA LYS A 446 -40.40 -10.21 -26.24
C LYS A 446 -39.15 -9.56 -25.65
N SER A 447 -38.00 -9.82 -26.24
CA SER A 447 -36.73 -9.22 -25.85
C SER A 447 -36.34 -8.10 -26.81
N THR A 448 -35.80 -6.99 -26.31
CA THR A 448 -35.22 -5.91 -27.12
C THR A 448 -33.85 -5.55 -26.57
N PHE A 449 -32.84 -5.55 -27.43
CA PHE A 449 -31.50 -5.10 -27.08
C PHE A 449 -31.48 -3.56 -27.02
N LEU A 450 -30.98 -3.03 -25.91
CA LEU A 450 -30.75 -1.61 -25.70
C LEU A 450 -29.23 -1.33 -25.81
N PRO A 451 -28.81 -0.07 -25.92
CA PRO A 451 -27.39 0.28 -25.91
C PRO A 451 -26.68 -0.32 -24.71
N SER A 452 -25.56 -0.98 -24.94
CA SER A 452 -24.73 -1.59 -23.91
C SER A 452 -24.30 -0.55 -22.87
N LYS A 453 -24.12 -0.99 -21.63
CA LYS A 453 -23.60 -0.18 -20.54
C LYS A 453 -22.29 -0.80 -20.08
N GLY A 454 -21.17 -0.20 -20.46
CA GLY A 454 -19.85 -0.78 -20.24
C GLY A 454 -19.73 -2.15 -20.91
N SER A 455 -19.34 -3.14 -20.11
CA SER A 455 -19.19 -4.53 -20.55
C SER A 455 -20.47 -5.37 -20.41
N PHE A 456 -21.63 -4.75 -20.22
CA PHE A 456 -22.92 -5.44 -20.16
C PHE A 456 -23.78 -5.16 -21.37
N TYR A 457 -24.38 -6.22 -21.93
CA TYR A 457 -25.56 -6.05 -22.76
C TYR A 457 -26.75 -5.69 -21.88
N VAL A 458 -27.52 -4.73 -22.36
CA VAL A 458 -28.79 -4.35 -21.73
C VAL A 458 -29.91 -4.95 -22.56
N VAL A 459 -30.70 -5.84 -21.98
CA VAL A 459 -31.83 -6.48 -22.66
C VAL A 459 -33.10 -6.20 -21.90
N LYS A 460 -34.09 -5.61 -22.57
CA LYS A 460 -35.43 -5.41 -22.03
C LYS A 460 -36.30 -6.62 -22.34
N TYR A 461 -36.82 -7.27 -21.32
CA TYR A 461 -37.81 -8.34 -21.43
C TYR A 461 -39.21 -7.76 -21.18
N SER A 462 -40.12 -8.03 -22.09
CA SER A 462 -41.53 -7.65 -21.99
C SER A 462 -42.41 -8.90 -22.05
N PHE A 463 -43.39 -8.97 -21.16
CA PHE A 463 -44.29 -10.10 -20.99
C PHE A 463 -45.68 -9.69 -21.48
N PRO A 464 -46.20 -10.28 -22.57
CA PRO A 464 -47.54 -9.95 -23.07
C PRO A 464 -48.63 -10.25 -22.02
N ASN A 465 -49.60 -9.34 -21.87
CA ASN A 465 -50.69 -9.42 -20.88
C ASN A 465 -51.60 -10.67 -20.99
N ILE A 466 -51.41 -11.51 -22.01
CA ILE A 466 -52.18 -12.74 -22.24
C ILE A 466 -51.73 -13.86 -21.27
N GLN A 467 -50.55 -13.74 -20.66
CA GLN A 467 -49.97 -14.73 -19.75
C GLN A 467 -50.31 -14.45 -18.28
N LYS A 468 -51.59 -14.22 -17.98
CA LYS A 468 -52.04 -14.12 -16.60
C LYS A 468 -51.86 -15.47 -15.91
N THR A 469 -51.25 -15.51 -14.72
CA THR A 469 -51.16 -16.77 -13.95
C THR A 469 -52.58 -17.34 -13.75
N PRO A 470 -52.85 -18.59 -14.20
CA PRO A 470 -54.17 -19.19 -14.05
C PRO A 470 -54.65 -19.24 -12.60
N ASP A 471 -55.92 -18.90 -12.37
CA ASP A 471 -56.47 -18.80 -11.01
C ASP A 471 -56.40 -20.11 -10.22
N ASN A 472 -56.43 -21.26 -10.91
CA ASN A 472 -56.27 -22.58 -10.31
C ASN A 472 -54.84 -22.92 -9.87
N LEU A 473 -53.83 -22.22 -10.39
CA LEU A 473 -52.42 -22.39 -10.02
C LEU A 473 -51.96 -21.37 -8.98
N PHE A 474 -52.68 -20.26 -8.86
CA PHE A 474 -52.37 -19.19 -7.93
C PHE A 474 -52.73 -19.57 -6.48
N LYS A 475 -51.74 -19.49 -5.58
CA LYS A 475 -51.90 -19.89 -4.17
C LYS A 475 -51.66 -18.71 -3.23
N GLU A 476 -52.60 -18.50 -2.33
CA GLU A 476 -52.41 -17.56 -1.22
C GLU A 476 -51.76 -18.28 -0.04
N VAL A 477 -50.72 -17.70 0.54
CA VAL A 477 -49.91 -18.26 1.63
C VAL A 477 -49.71 -17.19 2.69
N ASN A 478 -49.90 -17.56 3.95
CA ASN A 478 -49.66 -16.66 5.07
C ASN A 478 -48.31 -16.99 5.71
N ILE A 479 -47.48 -15.97 5.95
CA ILE A 479 -46.33 -16.10 6.84
C ILE A 479 -46.88 -16.14 8.27
N LYS A 480 -46.66 -17.26 8.96
CA LYS A 480 -47.14 -17.48 10.33
C LYS A 480 -46.20 -16.90 11.37
N ASN A 481 -44.90 -17.01 11.13
CA ASN A 481 -43.89 -16.65 12.09
C ASN A 481 -42.60 -16.27 11.38
N ILE A 482 -41.87 -15.33 11.99
CA ILE A 482 -40.51 -15.00 11.64
C ILE A 482 -39.72 -14.89 12.94
N LYS A 483 -38.61 -15.61 13.05
CA LYS A 483 -37.80 -15.57 14.27
C LYS A 483 -36.32 -15.79 13.97
N ARG A 484 -35.49 -15.21 14.82
CA ARG A 484 -34.05 -15.50 14.84
C ARG A 484 -33.81 -16.94 15.32
N LEU A 485 -32.89 -17.64 14.67
CA LEU A 485 -32.35 -18.89 15.19
C LEU A 485 -31.25 -18.60 16.21
N LYS A 486 -31.34 -19.23 17.39
CA LYS A 486 -30.39 -18.98 18.49
C LYS A 486 -28.97 -19.37 18.07
N ASN A 487 -28.00 -18.52 18.40
CA ASN A 487 -26.58 -18.69 18.10
C ASN A 487 -26.22 -18.75 16.61
N GLU A 488 -27.17 -18.40 15.73
CA GLU A 488 -26.96 -18.33 14.28
C GLU A 488 -27.31 -16.93 13.78
N ASN A 489 -26.65 -16.49 12.72
CA ASN A 489 -27.08 -15.31 11.95
C ASN A 489 -28.08 -15.76 10.91
N ALA A 490 -29.20 -16.29 11.37
CA ALA A 490 -30.22 -16.85 10.51
C ALA A 490 -31.61 -16.49 11.01
N ILE A 491 -32.52 -16.37 10.05
CA ILE A 491 -33.95 -16.17 10.29
C ILE A 491 -34.69 -17.41 9.80
N GLU A 492 -35.61 -17.92 10.60
CA GLU A 492 -36.62 -18.89 10.17
C GLU A 492 -37.89 -18.14 9.77
N VAL A 493 -38.35 -18.36 8.53
CA VAL A 493 -39.64 -17.90 8.00
C VAL A 493 -40.57 -19.10 7.89
N GLU A 494 -41.62 -19.15 8.71
CA GLU A 494 -42.59 -20.24 8.75
C GLU A 494 -43.86 -19.85 7.98
N PHE A 495 -44.31 -20.71 7.07
CA PHE A 495 -45.55 -20.54 6.30
C PHE A 495 -46.70 -21.39 6.87
N ASP A 496 -47.94 -21.00 6.59
CA ASP A 496 -49.14 -21.77 6.99
C ASP A 496 -49.26 -23.14 6.29
N LYS A 497 -48.72 -23.21 5.08
CA LYS A 497 -48.63 -24.40 4.23
C LYS A 497 -47.25 -24.52 3.59
N GLU A 498 -46.93 -25.72 3.12
CA GLU A 498 -45.65 -25.98 2.47
C GLU A 498 -45.58 -25.25 1.11
N VAL A 499 -44.43 -24.61 0.85
CA VAL A 499 -44.15 -23.89 -0.39
C VAL A 499 -42.81 -24.40 -0.90
N ASN A 500 -42.80 -25.10 -2.03
CA ASN A 500 -41.56 -25.71 -2.55
C ASN A 500 -40.89 -24.81 -3.58
N GLY A 501 -39.56 -24.76 -3.58
CA GLY A 501 -38.77 -24.09 -4.62
C GLY A 501 -38.59 -22.59 -4.43
N LEU A 502 -38.58 -22.08 -3.19
CA LEU A 502 -38.12 -20.71 -2.94
C LEU A 502 -36.59 -20.68 -2.88
N ILE A 503 -36.00 -19.72 -3.58
CA ILE A 503 -34.57 -19.41 -3.61
C ILE A 503 -34.30 -18.10 -2.84
N ALA A 504 -33.02 -17.77 -2.61
CA ALA A 504 -32.61 -16.55 -1.89
C ALA A 504 -33.28 -15.28 -2.43
N ARG A 505 -33.31 -15.10 -3.75
CA ARG A 505 -33.92 -13.93 -4.39
C ARG A 505 -35.45 -13.85 -4.30
N ASN A 506 -36.13 -14.87 -3.79
CA ASN A 506 -37.56 -14.76 -3.49
C ASN A 506 -37.82 -13.97 -2.19
N PHE A 507 -36.83 -13.87 -1.30
CA PHE A 507 -36.95 -13.18 -0.02
C PHE A 507 -36.26 -11.81 -0.11
N ASN A 508 -37.04 -10.74 0.03
CA ASN A 508 -36.53 -9.38 0.05
C ASN A 508 -36.38 -8.94 1.50
N ILE A 509 -35.15 -8.70 1.93
CA ILE A 509 -34.82 -8.27 3.29
C ILE A 509 -34.04 -6.96 3.29
N THR A 510 -34.07 -6.23 4.40
CA THR A 510 -33.23 -5.05 4.64
C THR A 510 -32.07 -5.35 5.59
N ASN A 511 -31.05 -4.48 5.58
CA ASN A 511 -29.97 -4.40 6.57
C ASN A 511 -29.04 -5.63 6.68
N ALA A 512 -29.22 -6.64 5.85
CA ALA A 512 -28.33 -7.80 5.69
C ALA A 512 -28.50 -8.41 4.30
N LEU A 513 -27.55 -9.26 3.90
CA LEU A 513 -27.64 -10.08 2.70
C LEU A 513 -28.00 -11.53 3.04
N ILE A 514 -28.60 -12.26 2.09
CA ILE A 514 -28.91 -13.69 2.23
C ILE A 514 -27.78 -14.50 1.60
N LYS A 515 -27.03 -15.24 2.42
CA LYS A 515 -25.94 -16.14 2.00
C LYS A 515 -26.49 -17.42 1.39
N SER A 516 -27.51 -18.00 2.02
CA SER A 516 -28.15 -19.23 1.53
C SER A 516 -29.55 -19.42 2.12
N VAL A 517 -30.33 -20.28 1.46
CA VAL A 517 -31.70 -20.62 1.85
C VAL A 517 -31.84 -22.14 1.92
N LYS A 518 -32.45 -22.64 3.00
CA LYS A 518 -32.74 -24.07 3.18
C LYS A 518 -34.18 -24.28 3.64
N GLN A 519 -34.90 -25.20 3.01
CA GLN A 519 -36.28 -25.53 3.36
C GLN A 519 -36.34 -26.67 4.40
N TYR A 520 -37.24 -26.53 5.38
CA TYR A 520 -37.56 -27.55 6.37
C TYR A 520 -39.08 -27.63 6.54
N GLY A 521 -39.73 -28.53 5.78
CA GLY A 521 -41.18 -28.62 5.74
C GLY A 521 -41.82 -27.29 5.32
N LYS A 522 -42.55 -26.66 6.24
CA LYS A 522 -43.21 -25.37 6.03
C LYS A 522 -42.34 -24.15 6.31
N SER A 523 -41.11 -24.35 6.76
CA SER A 523 -40.19 -23.28 7.12
C SER A 523 -39.05 -23.13 6.11
N TYR A 524 -38.53 -21.92 6.01
CA TYR A 524 -37.28 -21.62 5.32
C TYR A 524 -36.30 -20.95 6.28
N ILE A 525 -35.08 -21.48 6.34
CA ILE A 525 -33.97 -20.87 7.07
C ILE A 525 -33.16 -20.02 6.08
N LEU A 526 -33.09 -18.72 6.36
CA LEU A 526 -32.30 -17.74 5.62
C LEU A 526 -31.02 -17.48 6.41
N ASN A 527 -29.88 -17.96 5.92
CA ASN A 527 -28.58 -17.66 6.50
C ASN A 527 -28.14 -16.27 6.03
N LEU A 528 -27.79 -15.38 6.95
CA LEU A 528 -27.48 -13.98 6.69
C LEU A 528 -25.99 -13.69 6.82
N TYR A 529 -25.53 -12.68 6.09
CA TYR A 529 -24.16 -12.17 6.10
C TYR A 529 -24.13 -10.71 5.62
N HIS A 530 -22.99 -10.02 5.77
CA HIS A 530 -22.81 -8.60 5.44
C HIS A 530 -23.96 -7.72 5.94
N PHE A 531 -24.13 -7.67 7.26
CA PHE A 531 -25.03 -6.70 7.88
C PHE A 531 -24.52 -5.28 7.61
N ASN A 532 -25.42 -4.29 7.56
CA ASN A 532 -25.05 -2.92 7.20
C ASN A 532 -24.49 -2.08 8.37
N SER A 533 -24.61 -2.55 9.60
CA SER A 533 -24.12 -1.86 10.79
C SER A 533 -23.78 -2.83 11.92
N PHE A 534 -23.16 -2.31 12.98
CA PHE A 534 -23.01 -3.00 14.27
C PHE A 534 -24.01 -2.43 15.29
N GLY A 535 -24.14 -3.11 16.43
CA GLY A 535 -25.12 -2.80 17.47
C GLY A 535 -26.40 -3.59 17.25
N ASP A 536 -27.54 -2.96 17.55
CA ASP A 536 -28.85 -3.56 17.29
C ASP A 536 -29.25 -3.30 15.84
N VAL A 537 -29.31 -4.37 15.04
CA VAL A 537 -29.63 -4.35 13.62
C VAL A 537 -30.97 -5.01 13.39
N GLU A 538 -31.94 -4.24 12.93
CA GLU A 538 -33.28 -4.72 12.59
C GLU A 538 -33.30 -5.23 11.15
N VAL A 539 -33.35 -6.54 10.96
CA VAL A 539 -33.55 -7.15 9.64
C VAL A 539 -35.04 -7.33 9.41
N LYS A 540 -35.58 -6.63 8.41
CA LYS A 540 -37.00 -6.71 8.06
C LYS A 540 -37.19 -7.55 6.80
N LEU A 541 -38.11 -8.52 6.85
CA LEU A 541 -38.59 -9.20 5.64
C LEU A 541 -39.66 -8.33 4.96
N GLU A 542 -39.27 -7.62 3.90
CA GLU A 542 -40.14 -6.70 3.18
C GLU A 542 -41.15 -7.41 2.28
N SER A 543 -40.73 -8.51 1.65
CA SER A 543 -41.62 -9.35 0.86
C SER A 543 -41.05 -10.72 0.58
N VAL A 544 -41.94 -11.67 0.35
CA VAL A 544 -41.65 -12.91 -0.36
C VAL A 544 -42.38 -12.84 -1.69
N LYS A 545 -41.70 -13.07 -2.81
CA LYS A 545 -42.30 -12.96 -4.14
C LYS A 545 -42.04 -14.20 -4.98
N ARG A 546 -43.08 -14.69 -5.65
CA ARG A 546 -43.03 -15.70 -6.70
C ARG A 546 -44.27 -15.62 -7.59
N THR A 547 -44.13 -15.88 -8.90
CA THR A 547 -45.21 -15.73 -9.90
C THR A 547 -46.50 -16.52 -9.64
N ASP A 548 -46.46 -17.54 -8.79
CA ASP A 548 -47.62 -18.42 -8.55
C ASP A 548 -48.28 -18.17 -7.19
N TYR A 549 -47.79 -17.18 -6.43
CA TYR A 549 -48.14 -16.99 -5.03
C TYR A 549 -48.50 -15.55 -4.67
N LYS A 550 -49.50 -15.42 -3.79
CA LYS A 550 -49.69 -14.24 -2.95
C LYS A 550 -49.22 -14.56 -1.54
N PHE A 551 -48.15 -13.90 -1.10
CA PHE A 551 -47.65 -14.03 0.26
C PHE A 551 -48.19 -12.90 1.12
N ASN A 552 -48.95 -13.25 2.15
CA ASN A 552 -49.40 -12.30 3.16
C ASN A 552 -48.35 -12.23 4.27
N ILE A 553 -47.78 -11.04 4.45
CA ILE A 553 -46.73 -10.77 5.43
C ILE A 553 -47.36 -10.42 6.78
N LEU A 554 -46.64 -10.73 7.86
CA LEU A 554 -46.96 -10.31 9.21
C LEU A 554 -46.98 -8.78 9.34
N ASN A 555 -47.73 -8.26 10.32
CA ASN A 555 -47.75 -6.82 10.62
C ASN A 555 -46.36 -6.29 11.00
N ASP A 556 -45.58 -7.08 11.72
CA ASP A 556 -44.19 -6.78 12.07
C ASP A 556 -43.28 -7.96 11.71
N PRO A 557 -42.71 -7.96 10.49
CA PRO A 557 -41.83 -9.02 10.02
C PRO A 557 -40.35 -8.72 10.33
N THR A 558 -40.07 -8.13 11.49
CA THR A 558 -38.73 -7.64 11.87
C THR A 558 -38.07 -8.58 12.87
N VAL A 559 -36.77 -8.82 12.66
CA VAL A 559 -35.93 -9.61 13.56
C VAL A 559 -34.68 -8.82 13.91
N THR A 560 -34.46 -8.62 15.20
CA THR A 560 -33.29 -7.88 15.71
C THR A 560 -32.09 -8.81 15.93
N PHE A 561 -30.94 -8.40 15.38
CA PHE A 561 -29.64 -8.99 15.61
C PHE A 561 -28.81 -8.03 16.45
N LYS A 562 -28.15 -8.55 17.49
CA LYS A 562 -27.15 -7.79 18.23
C LYS A 562 -25.78 -8.19 17.71
N LEU A 563 -25.13 -7.29 16.98
CA LEU A 563 -23.85 -7.50 16.33
C LEU A 563 -22.79 -6.67 17.03
N GLU A 564 -21.69 -7.31 17.40
CA GLU A 564 -20.58 -6.62 18.04
C GLU A 564 -19.43 -6.47 17.04
N LYS A 565 -18.92 -5.25 16.92
CA LYS A 565 -17.67 -4.99 16.21
C LYS A 565 -16.55 -5.72 16.96
N GLN A 566 -15.89 -6.67 16.30
CA GLN A 566 -14.80 -7.42 16.92
C GLN A 566 -13.59 -6.52 17.08
N LYS A 567 -13.16 -6.30 18.32
CA LYS A 567 -11.92 -5.57 18.60
C LYS A 567 -10.73 -6.52 18.47
N LEU A 568 -9.80 -6.20 17.57
CA LEU A 568 -8.47 -6.81 17.53
C LEU A 568 -7.57 -6.13 18.57
N ASN A 569 -7.83 -6.37 19.85
CA ASN A 569 -6.95 -5.90 20.91
C ASN A 569 -5.99 -7.03 21.32
N ASP A 570 -4.79 -6.66 21.77
CA ASP A 570 -3.79 -7.57 22.36
C ASP A 570 -3.04 -8.51 21.42
N ILE A 571 -2.93 -8.17 20.12
CA ILE A 571 -2.04 -8.86 19.19
C ILE A 571 -0.68 -8.16 19.17
N LYS A 572 0.36 -8.87 19.63
CA LYS A 572 1.75 -8.42 19.53
C LYS A 572 2.46 -9.27 18.48
N VAL A 573 3.36 -8.65 17.73
CA VAL A 573 4.25 -9.37 16.83
C VAL A 573 5.67 -9.05 17.25
N LYS A 574 6.50 -10.10 17.34
CA LYS A 574 7.90 -9.96 17.71
C LYS A 574 8.78 -10.73 16.76
N VAL A 575 9.82 -10.09 16.23
CA VAL A 575 10.93 -10.82 15.63
C VAL A 575 11.64 -11.60 16.74
N ILE A 576 11.78 -12.92 16.55
CA ILE A 576 12.42 -13.81 17.55
C ILE A 576 13.79 -14.34 17.09
N ASN A 577 14.06 -14.33 15.79
CA ASN A 577 15.37 -14.61 15.19
C ASN A 577 15.41 -14.07 13.75
N ASP A 578 16.51 -14.33 13.04
CA ASP A 578 16.81 -13.76 11.71
C ASP A 578 15.83 -14.14 10.60
N GLN A 579 14.91 -15.08 10.82
CA GLN A 579 13.93 -15.52 9.82
C GLN A 579 12.51 -15.65 10.36
N GLN A 580 12.31 -15.56 11.67
CA GLN A 580 11.03 -15.86 12.29
C GLN A 580 10.47 -14.70 13.08
N VAL A 581 9.15 -14.53 12.97
CA VAL A 581 8.38 -13.69 13.89
C VAL A 581 7.37 -14.54 14.65
N GLU A 582 7.09 -14.14 15.89
CA GLU A 582 6.07 -14.72 16.75
C GLU A 582 4.87 -13.77 16.79
N ILE A 583 3.71 -14.28 16.40
CA ILE A 583 2.42 -13.65 16.67
C ILE A 583 1.99 -14.09 18.07
N ILE A 584 1.83 -13.15 18.98
CA ILE A 584 1.43 -13.38 20.37
C ILE A 584 0.02 -12.84 20.55
N SER A 585 -0.92 -13.71 20.89
CA SER A 585 -2.30 -13.33 21.17
C SER A 585 -2.98 -14.35 22.08
N GLU A 586 -3.82 -13.85 22.99
CA GLU A 586 -4.73 -14.70 23.78
C GLU A 586 -5.95 -15.15 22.97
N ASN A 587 -6.23 -14.49 21.84
CA ASN A 587 -7.32 -14.84 20.94
C ASN A 587 -6.92 -16.02 20.05
N LYS A 588 -7.60 -17.16 20.24
CA LYS A 588 -7.37 -18.41 19.51
C LYS A 588 -8.17 -18.54 18.21
N ASN A 589 -8.99 -17.54 17.89
CA ASN A 589 -9.82 -17.52 16.69
C ASN A 589 -9.30 -16.51 15.68
N LEU A 590 -7.98 -16.48 15.49
CA LEU A 590 -7.31 -15.58 14.56
C LEU A 590 -6.77 -16.33 13.35
N GLU A 591 -6.53 -15.59 12.29
CA GLU A 591 -5.77 -16.02 11.12
C GLU A 591 -4.89 -14.88 10.64
N TYR A 592 -3.79 -15.23 9.98
CA TYR A 592 -2.84 -14.27 9.42
C TYR A 592 -2.63 -14.48 7.93
N SER A 593 -2.22 -13.42 7.25
CA SER A 593 -1.81 -13.42 5.85
C SER A 593 -0.57 -12.56 5.69
N PHE A 594 0.45 -13.08 5.00
CA PHE A 594 1.62 -12.30 4.62
C PHE A 594 1.46 -11.81 3.18
N GLN A 595 1.57 -10.51 2.96
CA GLN A 595 1.44 -9.88 1.63
C GLN A 595 0.16 -10.32 0.88
N PHE A 596 -0.95 -10.51 1.60
CA PHE A 596 -2.23 -10.96 1.04
C PHE A 596 -2.21 -12.37 0.42
N SER A 597 -1.27 -13.22 0.85
CA SER A 597 -1.30 -14.66 0.56
C SER A 597 -2.46 -15.36 1.28
N LYS A 598 -2.64 -16.65 1.01
CA LYS A 598 -3.68 -17.48 1.66
C LYS A 598 -3.61 -17.36 3.18
N TRP A 599 -4.77 -17.13 3.80
CA TRP A 599 -4.89 -17.03 5.25
C TRP A 599 -4.53 -18.34 5.94
N GLN A 600 -3.88 -18.21 7.10
CA GLN A 600 -3.39 -19.32 7.91
C GLN A 600 -3.78 -19.12 9.37
N ASP A 601 -4.13 -20.21 10.04
CA ASP A 601 -4.65 -20.21 11.40
C ASP A 601 -3.64 -19.71 12.45
N VAL A 602 -4.11 -18.85 13.35
CA VAL A 602 -3.43 -18.44 14.59
C VAL A 602 -4.32 -18.85 15.77
N ASN A 603 -4.09 -20.07 16.27
CA ASN A 603 -4.88 -20.68 17.35
C ASN A 603 -4.22 -20.58 18.74
N GLN A 604 -3.00 -20.04 18.76
CA GLN A 604 -2.12 -19.83 19.91
C GLN A 604 -0.98 -18.92 19.44
N ASN A 605 -0.02 -18.63 20.33
CA ASN A 605 1.24 -18.04 19.90
C ASN A 605 1.83 -18.83 18.73
N LEU A 606 2.05 -18.15 17.61
CA LEU A 606 2.45 -18.79 16.37
C LEU A 606 3.77 -18.21 15.88
N ILE A 607 4.73 -19.09 15.66
CA ILE A 607 6.00 -18.75 15.00
C ILE A 607 5.80 -18.95 13.50
N ILE A 608 6.06 -17.89 12.73
CA ILE A 608 5.97 -17.90 11.28
C ILE A 608 7.36 -17.67 10.69
N ASN A 609 7.69 -18.43 9.65
CA ASN A 609 8.92 -18.21 8.88
C ASN A 609 8.68 -17.14 7.82
N MET A 610 9.56 -16.14 7.78
CA MET A 610 9.51 -14.99 6.88
C MET A 610 10.87 -14.84 6.17
N PRO A 611 11.16 -15.70 5.17
CA PRO A 611 12.46 -15.70 4.49
C PRO A 611 12.79 -14.39 3.76
N GLY A 612 11.77 -13.62 3.36
CA GLY A 612 11.96 -12.29 2.76
C GLY A 612 12.35 -11.20 3.75
N LYS A 613 12.24 -11.44 5.07
CA LYS A 613 12.58 -10.51 6.17
C LYS A 613 11.94 -9.11 6.10
N GLU A 614 10.96 -8.87 5.25
CA GLU A 614 10.23 -7.60 5.19
C GLU A 614 8.83 -7.78 4.60
N GLY A 615 7.90 -6.92 4.96
CA GLY A 615 6.58 -6.87 4.34
C GLY A 615 5.42 -6.56 5.27
N LYS A 616 4.19 -6.80 4.78
CA LYS A 616 2.96 -6.60 5.54
C LYS A 616 2.44 -7.93 6.07
N LEU A 617 2.29 -8.02 7.39
CA LEU A 617 1.61 -9.09 8.09
C LEU A 617 0.21 -8.63 8.46
N LEU A 618 -0.80 -9.27 7.90
CA LEU A 618 -2.20 -8.99 8.19
C LEU A 618 -2.73 -10.03 9.17
N ILE A 619 -3.50 -9.60 10.16
CA ILE A 619 -4.06 -10.49 11.19
C ILE A 619 -5.53 -10.13 11.38
N ARG A 620 -6.41 -11.12 11.38
CA ARG A 620 -7.86 -10.95 11.56
C ARG A 620 -8.45 -12.08 12.38
N SER A 621 -9.70 -11.91 12.80
CA SER A 621 -10.50 -12.98 13.38
C SER A 621 -11.11 -13.87 12.29
N LYS A 622 -11.23 -15.17 12.53
CA LYS A 622 -11.84 -16.16 11.61
C LYS A 622 -13.37 -16.05 11.51
N SER A 623 -13.94 -14.90 11.85
CA SER A 623 -15.38 -14.69 11.82
C SER A 623 -15.85 -14.39 10.41
N ASP A 624 -16.81 -15.17 9.92
CA ASP A 624 -17.47 -15.02 8.61
C ASP A 624 -18.24 -13.69 8.43
N LEU A 625 -18.42 -12.90 9.49
CA LEU A 625 -19.42 -11.83 9.51
C LEU A 625 -18.88 -10.43 9.24
N SER A 626 -17.62 -10.18 9.60
CA SER A 626 -16.94 -8.90 9.36
C SER A 626 -15.48 -9.03 9.83
N PRO A 627 -14.60 -9.68 9.06
CA PRO A 627 -13.22 -9.84 9.50
C PRO A 627 -12.50 -8.48 9.40
N GLU A 628 -12.44 -7.75 10.50
CA GLU A 628 -11.49 -6.64 10.65
C GLU A 628 -10.08 -7.22 10.62
N PHE A 629 -9.14 -6.51 10.00
CA PHE A 629 -7.75 -6.92 10.00
C PHE A 629 -6.85 -5.80 10.50
N GLN A 630 -5.84 -6.18 11.26
CA GLN A 630 -4.74 -5.34 11.66
C GLN A 630 -3.57 -5.60 10.72
N THR A 631 -2.94 -4.54 10.22
CA THR A 631 -1.72 -4.64 9.40
C THR A 631 -0.50 -4.25 10.21
N ILE A 632 0.48 -5.15 10.31
CA ILE A 632 1.77 -4.93 10.96
C ILE A 632 2.86 -4.92 9.90
N LYS A 633 3.63 -3.83 9.83
CA LYS A 633 4.76 -3.71 8.90
C LYS A 633 6.02 -4.25 9.55
N ILE A 634 6.67 -5.20 8.88
CA ILE A 634 7.96 -5.77 9.27
C ILE A 634 9.05 -5.24 8.34
N THR A 635 10.20 -4.86 8.90
CA THR A 635 11.32 -4.26 8.16
C THR A 635 12.64 -5.00 8.40
N THR A 636 13.63 -4.76 7.54
CA THR A 636 15.04 -5.13 7.77
C THR A 636 15.92 -3.91 7.44
N PRO A 637 16.75 -3.42 8.38
CA PRO A 637 17.68 -2.34 8.11
C PRO A 637 18.89 -2.87 7.32
N SER A 638 19.60 -1.98 6.65
CA SER A 638 20.83 -2.30 5.93
C SER A 638 22.03 -1.67 6.62
N LEU A 639 23.08 -2.46 6.87
CA LEU A 639 24.39 -1.99 7.32
C LEU A 639 25.37 -2.11 6.16
N PHE A 640 26.12 -1.04 5.89
CA PHE A 640 27.07 -1.02 4.78
C PHE A 640 28.52 -1.06 5.29
N GLU A 641 29.38 -1.76 4.54
CA GLU A 641 30.78 -1.98 4.91
C GLU A 641 31.56 -0.68 5.14
N TYR A 642 31.30 0.36 4.35
CA TYR A 642 31.99 1.65 4.49
C TYR A 642 31.72 2.36 5.82
N GLN A 643 30.66 1.99 6.55
CA GLN A 643 30.33 2.57 7.85
C GLN A 643 31.26 2.06 8.96
N LEU A 644 31.90 0.89 8.77
CA LEU A 644 32.77 0.27 9.75
C LEU A 644 34.24 0.42 9.34
N LYS A 645 35.10 0.78 10.28
CA LYS A 645 36.54 0.88 10.05
C LYS A 645 37.32 0.23 11.19
N VAL A 646 38.57 -0.12 10.93
CA VAL A 646 39.50 -0.62 11.94
C VAL A 646 40.51 0.48 12.26
N PHE A 647 40.65 0.81 13.54
CA PHE A 647 41.61 1.80 14.02
C PHE A 647 42.16 1.34 15.38
N ASN A 648 43.49 1.33 15.55
CA ASN A 648 44.17 0.92 16.79
C ASN A 648 43.60 -0.38 17.42
N ASN A 649 43.48 -1.44 16.62
CA ASN A 649 42.97 -2.76 17.04
C ASN A 649 41.55 -2.72 17.63
N ALA A 650 40.72 -1.81 17.13
CA ALA A 650 39.32 -1.66 17.48
C ALA A 650 38.47 -1.43 16.23
N ILE A 651 37.21 -1.83 16.31
CA ILE A 651 36.21 -1.52 15.28
C ILE A 651 35.52 -0.23 15.67
N VAL A 652 35.51 0.75 14.78
CA VAL A 652 34.86 2.05 14.95
C VAL A 652 33.74 2.20 13.92
N GLY A 653 32.80 3.11 14.15
CA GLY A 653 31.63 3.29 13.27
C GLY A 653 30.38 2.54 13.73
N VAL A 654 30.42 2.02 14.95
CA VAL A 654 29.32 1.29 15.58
C VAL A 654 28.58 2.16 16.59
N ASP A 655 27.40 1.73 17.02
CA ASP A 655 26.65 2.35 18.10
C ASP A 655 25.81 1.33 18.89
N GLU A 656 25.01 1.81 19.84
CA GLU A 656 24.19 1.00 20.74
C GLU A 656 23.06 0.21 20.05
N SER A 657 22.70 0.57 18.81
CA SER A 657 21.75 -0.17 18.00
C SER A 657 22.36 -1.40 17.32
N MET A 658 23.69 -1.58 17.43
CA MET A 658 24.44 -2.65 16.78
C MET A 658 24.97 -3.70 17.75
N GLU A 659 25.19 -4.91 17.25
CA GLU A 659 25.81 -6.03 17.96
C GLU A 659 26.95 -6.63 17.12
N TYR A 660 27.87 -7.32 17.79
CA TYR A 660 29.01 -7.95 17.14
C TYR A 660 29.31 -9.33 17.71
N ARG A 661 30.06 -10.13 16.95
CA ARG A 661 30.62 -11.40 17.43
C ARG A 661 31.92 -11.72 16.72
N LYS A 662 32.77 -12.55 17.34
CA LYS A 662 33.92 -13.14 16.65
C LYS A 662 33.42 -14.16 15.64
N GLN A 663 33.96 -14.18 14.42
CA GLN A 663 33.55 -15.12 13.39
C GLN A 663 33.69 -16.56 13.92
N GLY A 664 32.62 -17.36 13.76
CA GLY A 664 32.52 -18.72 14.31
C GLY A 664 31.94 -18.80 15.72
N SER A 665 31.71 -17.68 16.41
CA SER A 665 30.90 -17.63 17.64
C SER A 665 29.41 -17.64 17.31
N GLU A 666 28.59 -18.29 18.14
CA GLU A 666 27.13 -18.24 18.00
C GLU A 666 26.52 -17.01 18.68
N GLN A 667 27.14 -16.52 19.76
CA GLN A 667 26.57 -15.45 20.57
C GLN A 667 26.94 -14.06 20.05
N TRP A 668 25.92 -13.21 19.90
CA TRP A 668 26.05 -11.79 19.61
C TRP A 668 26.21 -10.98 20.92
N ILE A 669 27.11 -10.02 20.89
CA ILE A 669 27.43 -9.13 22.00
C ILE A 669 26.88 -7.74 21.66
N SER A 670 26.03 -7.21 22.53
CA SER A 670 25.52 -5.84 22.40
C SER A 670 26.65 -4.82 22.52
N ILE A 671 26.65 -3.85 21.61
CA ILE A 671 27.53 -2.68 21.69
C ILE A 671 26.83 -1.64 22.58
N ASP A 672 27.60 -0.97 23.44
CA ASP A 672 27.16 0.02 24.42
C ASP A 672 27.78 1.43 24.19
N LYS A 673 28.74 1.54 23.26
CA LYS A 673 29.49 2.76 22.93
C LYS A 673 29.71 2.89 21.43
N ASN A 674 30.54 3.84 21.00
CA ASN A 674 30.82 4.11 19.59
C ASN A 674 31.98 3.30 18.97
N LYS A 675 32.53 2.32 19.70
CA LYS A 675 33.60 1.43 19.23
C LYS A 675 33.64 0.11 20.00
N ILE A 676 34.30 -0.88 19.42
CA ILE A 676 34.58 -2.19 20.02
C ILE A 676 36.09 -2.33 20.22
N THR A 677 36.53 -2.51 21.46
CA THR A 677 37.96 -2.65 21.84
C THR A 677 38.26 -4.07 22.34
N ASN A 678 39.51 -4.33 22.73
CA ASN A 678 39.99 -5.62 23.26
C ASN A 678 39.76 -6.79 22.28
N LEU A 679 39.93 -6.53 20.99
CA LEU A 679 39.76 -7.51 19.93
C LEU A 679 41.04 -8.35 19.75
N ASP A 680 40.88 -9.62 19.44
CA ASP A 680 41.99 -10.51 19.12
C ASP A 680 42.59 -10.13 17.76
N ARG A 681 43.92 -10.04 17.69
CA ARG A 681 44.62 -9.83 16.42
C ARG A 681 44.44 -11.02 15.48
N SER A 682 44.57 -10.75 14.19
CA SER A 682 44.43 -11.74 13.12
C SER A 682 43.12 -12.54 13.21
N SER A 683 42.05 -11.88 13.67
CA SER A 683 40.71 -12.45 13.82
C SER A 683 39.69 -11.62 13.05
N THR A 684 38.63 -12.27 12.59
CA THR A 684 37.51 -11.62 11.92
C THR A 684 36.34 -11.49 12.88
N TYR A 685 35.67 -10.34 12.87
CA TYR A 685 34.45 -10.08 13.62
C TYR A 685 33.32 -9.72 12.67
N GLU A 686 32.11 -10.13 13.03
CA GLU A 686 30.89 -9.79 12.29
C GLU A 686 30.12 -8.73 13.09
N VAL A 687 29.59 -7.71 12.42
CA VAL A 687 28.83 -6.60 13.03
C VAL A 687 27.51 -6.43 12.28
N ARG A 688 26.40 -6.16 13.00
CA ARG A 688 25.08 -5.92 12.41
C ARG A 688 24.22 -5.00 13.28
N TYR A 689 23.15 -4.44 12.72
CA TYR A 689 22.08 -3.85 13.52
C TYR A 689 21.29 -4.94 14.27
N LYS A 690 20.96 -4.68 15.53
CA LYS A 690 20.14 -5.56 16.38
C LYS A 690 18.71 -5.65 15.85
N ALA A 691 18.08 -6.79 16.06
CA ALA A 691 16.64 -6.92 15.84
C ALA A 691 15.85 -6.07 16.87
N THR A 692 14.68 -5.61 16.46
CA THR A 692 13.65 -5.01 17.34
C THR A 692 12.34 -5.80 17.18
N ASP A 693 11.31 -5.49 17.97
CA ASP A 693 10.03 -6.21 17.91
C ASP A 693 9.45 -6.29 16.47
N HIS A 694 9.63 -5.25 15.64
CA HIS A 694 9.08 -5.20 14.28
C HIS A 694 10.15 -5.09 13.18
N SER A 695 11.42 -5.32 13.51
CA SER A 695 12.51 -5.24 12.54
C SER A 695 13.51 -6.36 12.75
N PHE A 696 13.81 -7.11 11.68
CA PHE A 696 14.89 -8.10 11.73
C PHE A 696 16.25 -7.43 11.93
N ALA A 697 17.20 -8.20 12.42
CA ALA A 697 18.61 -7.80 12.40
C ALA A 697 19.06 -7.61 10.94
N SER A 698 19.97 -6.66 10.70
CA SER A 698 20.55 -6.52 9.36
C SER A 698 21.41 -7.73 9.02
N GLU A 699 21.72 -7.89 7.73
CA GLU A 699 22.87 -8.70 7.34
C GLU A 699 24.13 -8.17 8.03
N SER A 700 25.03 -9.09 8.38
CA SER A 700 26.26 -8.75 9.07
C SER A 700 27.38 -8.41 8.10
N VAL A 701 28.18 -7.43 8.47
CA VAL A 701 29.43 -7.07 7.78
C VAL A 701 30.60 -7.71 8.52
N SER A 702 31.49 -8.38 7.79
CA SER A 702 32.75 -8.92 8.34
C SER A 702 33.84 -7.85 8.36
N VAL A 703 34.55 -7.75 9.48
CA VAL A 703 35.63 -6.80 9.72
C VAL A 703 36.86 -7.56 10.21
N ASN A 704 37.98 -7.44 9.49
CA ASN A 704 39.22 -8.14 9.81
C ASN A 704 40.11 -7.28 10.71
N ILE A 705 40.54 -7.83 11.84
CA ILE A 705 41.51 -7.21 12.74
C ILE A 705 42.90 -7.73 12.40
N ALA A 706 43.79 -6.83 11.98
CA ALA A 706 45.15 -7.14 11.55
C ALA A 706 46.01 -7.72 12.69
#